data_AF-A0A7J9GYL0-F1
#
_entry.id   AF-A0A7J9GYL0-F1
#
_cell.length_a   1.000
_cell.length_b   1.000
_cell.length_c   1.000
_cell.angle_alpha   90.00
_cell.angle_beta   90.00
_cell.angle_gamma   90.00
#
_symmetry.space_group_name_H-M   'P 1'
#
loop_
_entity.id
_entity.type
_entity.pdbx_description
1 polymer ?
#
loop_
_entity_poly.entity_id
_entity_poly.type
_entity_poly.pdbx_seq_one_letter_code
_entity_poly.pdbx_strand_id
1 'polypeptide(L)'
;MSSVSSDLDGENELQSMTGKGIKHLCSELLELKTESDEDFHRNIFSNYSSFVRIFDEVRGMENELMQLKGQVLTQKKLVKDLIDGIHLKVLSEETIDSVIQESEFSEPTPQSELAVHINSISETLDILMIENRMDEAIAIIQRADENLQRMQFEDNSPVDLLLLYNSAIAEKKAMLSLQLTLLAENTRISAAELQKVLVGICKLGDSHLAIQLLLKYYHSRLATGRHHLQSSQSFLDGLYVKNLAKFVFSMISQAARSFMMLYGETSPQASELLQWAREETKLFVASFNKYVRSSSDVTEGLSKAVEAMQFAMSYCSLLKSQRLFLKPYLIKHIRSCMEEVLLIHIDHFKKVISMFTATDDWVLGRYLISGILSEGNYMVAGQRPEYCILTNSGRKFITLLQAIIADVTSLLAIQMEGSILKGLMNLFTEYIAIIEKAITFETHVSEKGSKRNLAESLPQQLSVLANLSTLQLFFFKIVRSFLRGPGHLNSKLRKKNSIDFLKKELDGCILFIQEAVAKLKAHFCQQFINRMMSPETGSKLIVETCSDNQQEPSNFQGAMPSAAFQVSAWFRTSDATVSNHMIMQIFDLLDLDCSLYRCSFLHISKDNGIFDSNLVKKKVLFLELRKVDKIDEDNVFEEDWLMELLRELIAAIFSWIVNNKEIWRNTQEDSPVQLSDIISQ
;
A
#
# COMPACT_ATOMS: atom_id res chain seq x y z
N MET A 1 8.53 3.61 58.17
CA MET A 1 9.15 2.28 58.39
C MET A 1 8.15 1.21 57.97
N SER A 2 8.68 0.15 57.37
CA SER A 2 8.08 -0.97 56.61
C SER A 2 6.82 -1.63 57.19
N SER A 3 5.91 -2.14 56.36
CA SER A 3 6.05 -3.48 55.75
C SER A 3 5.13 -3.72 54.54
N VAL A 4 5.62 -4.61 53.67
CA VAL A 4 5.13 -5.04 52.35
C VAL A 4 4.48 -6.43 52.46
N SER A 5 3.65 -6.73 51.45
CA SER A 5 3.07 -8.04 51.04
C SER A 5 1.72 -8.37 51.68
N SER A 6 0.73 -8.92 50.98
CA SER A 6 0.73 -9.68 49.72
C SER A 6 -0.70 -9.73 49.15
N ASP A 7 -0.79 -9.78 47.82
CA ASP A 7 -1.77 -10.49 46.99
C ASP A 7 -3.27 -10.41 47.34
N LEU A 8 -4.07 -9.84 46.42
CA LEU A 8 -5.40 -10.34 45.98
C LEU A 8 -6.03 -9.34 44.97
N ASP A 9 -5.39 -9.13 43.81
CA ASP A 9 -5.98 -8.31 42.72
C ASP A 9 -6.51 -9.17 41.55
N GLY A 10 -6.81 -10.44 41.84
CA GLY A 10 -7.28 -11.42 40.85
C GLY A 10 -8.80 -11.61 40.77
N GLU A 11 -9.62 -10.89 41.54
CA GLU A 11 -11.08 -11.16 41.59
C GLU A 11 -11.99 -10.07 41.01
N ASN A 12 -11.48 -8.88 40.67
CA ASN A 12 -12.34 -7.78 40.19
C ASN A 12 -12.81 -7.94 38.73
N GLU A 13 -12.12 -8.70 37.89
CA GLU A 13 -12.57 -8.94 36.50
C GLU A 13 -13.69 -9.99 36.38
N LEU A 14 -13.90 -10.83 37.40
CA LEU A 14 -14.92 -11.88 37.36
C LEU A 14 -16.29 -11.47 37.93
N GLN A 15 -16.40 -10.31 38.59
CA GLN A 15 -17.68 -9.78 39.06
C GLN A 15 -18.47 -8.96 38.01
N SER A 16 -17.82 -8.58 36.90
CA SER A 16 -18.46 -7.88 35.77
C SER A 16 -19.65 -8.68 35.17
N MET A 17 -19.63 -10.01 35.30
CA MET A 17 -20.62 -10.94 34.73
C MET A 17 -21.50 -11.65 35.77
N THR A 18 -21.67 -11.10 36.98
CA THR A 18 -22.66 -11.60 37.96
C THR A 18 -23.72 -10.55 38.26
N GLY A 19 -24.90 -10.96 38.74
CA GLY A 19 -26.02 -10.04 39.02
C GLY A 19 -25.70 -8.88 39.99
N LYS A 20 -24.62 -8.99 40.76
CA LYS A 20 -24.07 -7.89 41.57
C LYS A 20 -23.36 -6.82 40.73
N GLY A 21 -22.59 -7.21 39.71
CA GLY A 21 -21.93 -6.29 38.77
C GLY A 21 -22.94 -5.51 37.92
N ILE A 22 -24.01 -6.17 37.46
CA ILE A 22 -25.11 -5.50 36.75
C ILE A 22 -25.78 -4.46 37.65
N LYS A 23 -26.01 -4.78 38.93
CA LYS A 23 -26.61 -3.84 39.88
C LYS A 23 -25.70 -2.64 40.17
N HIS A 24 -24.38 -2.84 40.23
CA HIS A 24 -23.40 -1.77 40.37
C HIS A 24 -23.41 -0.83 39.15
N LEU A 25 -23.36 -1.41 37.94
CA LEU A 25 -23.41 -0.65 36.68
C LEU A 25 -24.70 0.16 36.56
N CYS A 26 -25.85 -0.41 36.96
CA CYS A 26 -27.11 0.32 36.97
C CYS A 26 -27.12 1.48 37.97
N SER A 27 -26.45 1.35 39.11
CA SER A 27 -26.30 2.45 40.08
C SER A 27 -25.39 3.55 39.55
N GLU A 28 -24.23 3.20 38.96
CA GLU A 28 -23.33 4.18 38.32
C GLU A 28 -24.01 4.91 37.16
N LEU A 29 -24.77 4.19 36.33
CA LEU A 29 -25.54 4.81 35.24
C LEU A 29 -26.62 5.76 35.76
N LEU A 30 -27.22 5.45 36.91
CA LEU A 30 -28.22 6.32 37.53
C LEU A 30 -27.56 7.58 38.09
N GLU A 31 -26.40 7.43 38.72
CA GLU A 31 -25.62 8.54 39.28
C GLU A 31 -25.08 9.48 38.18
N LEU A 32 -24.49 8.91 37.12
CA LEU A 32 -24.06 9.66 35.93
C LEU A 32 -25.23 10.39 35.26
N LYS A 33 -26.41 9.77 35.22
CA LYS A 33 -27.61 10.43 34.69
C LYS A 33 -28.00 11.63 35.55
N THR A 34 -28.01 11.47 36.88
CA THR A 34 -28.35 12.58 37.78
C THR A 34 -27.35 13.71 37.69
N GLU A 35 -26.04 13.39 37.61
CA GLU A 35 -24.99 14.40 37.46
C GLU A 35 -25.07 15.11 36.10
N SER A 36 -25.35 14.36 35.02
CA SER A 36 -25.55 14.93 33.68
C SER A 36 -26.79 15.83 33.61
N ASP A 37 -27.89 15.48 34.28
CA ASP A 37 -29.11 16.29 34.30
C ASP A 37 -28.88 17.60 35.08
N GLU A 38 -28.15 17.54 36.20
CA GLU A 38 -27.76 18.72 36.97
C GLU A 38 -26.81 19.64 36.20
N ASP A 39 -25.83 19.09 35.50
CA ASP A 39 -24.89 19.88 34.71
C ASP A 39 -25.57 20.50 33.48
N PHE A 40 -26.50 19.77 32.85
CA PHE A 40 -27.36 20.30 31.79
C PHE A 40 -28.23 21.47 32.28
N HIS A 41 -28.89 21.32 33.43
CA HIS A 41 -29.66 22.40 34.04
C HIS A 41 -28.77 23.60 34.37
N ARG A 42 -27.61 23.38 34.99
CA ARG A 42 -26.65 24.45 35.33
C ARG A 42 -26.23 25.24 34.09
N ASN A 43 -25.93 24.53 33.00
CA ASN A 43 -25.53 25.12 31.72
C ASN A 43 -26.66 25.93 31.07
N ILE A 44 -27.90 25.42 31.10
CA ILE A 44 -29.06 26.17 30.61
C ILE A 44 -29.26 27.44 31.44
N PHE A 45 -29.28 27.35 32.77
CA PHE A 45 -29.52 28.51 33.63
C PHE A 45 -28.39 29.54 33.55
N SER A 46 -27.13 29.12 33.40
CA SER A 46 -26.00 30.04 33.24
C SER A 46 -26.05 30.80 31.90
N ASN A 47 -26.54 30.15 30.85
CA ASN A 47 -26.58 30.72 29.49
C ASN A 47 -27.91 31.40 29.16
N TYR A 48 -28.97 31.18 29.96
CA TYR A 48 -30.30 31.75 29.73
C TYR A 48 -30.30 33.28 29.70
N SER A 49 -29.56 33.93 30.61
CA SER A 49 -29.43 35.40 30.64
C SER A 49 -28.73 35.95 29.39
N SER A 50 -27.72 35.22 28.88
CA SER A 50 -27.04 35.57 27.63
C SER A 50 -27.98 35.42 26.44
N PHE A 51 -28.81 34.38 26.42
CA PHE A 51 -29.80 34.15 25.37
C PHE A 51 -30.88 35.25 25.36
N VAL A 52 -31.42 35.61 26.52
CA VAL A 52 -32.39 36.71 26.65
C VAL A 52 -31.79 38.03 26.17
N ARG A 53 -30.54 38.34 26.57
CA ARG A 53 -29.84 39.54 26.12
C ARG A 53 -29.67 39.60 24.60
N ILE A 54 -29.32 38.48 23.97
CA ILE A 54 -29.21 38.39 22.50
C ILE A 54 -30.58 38.63 21.85
N PHE A 55 -31.67 38.08 22.39
CA PHE A 55 -33.01 38.29 21.86
C PHE A 55 -33.47 39.75 21.99
N ASP A 56 -33.15 40.42 23.09
CA ASP A 56 -33.44 41.84 23.27
C ASP A 56 -32.59 42.71 22.32
N GLU A 57 -31.33 42.33 22.08
CA GLU A 57 -30.46 43.00 21.11
C GLU A 57 -30.97 42.84 19.67
N VAL A 58 -31.43 41.64 19.29
CA VAL A 58 -32.06 41.39 17.99
C VAL A 58 -33.34 42.21 17.83
N ARG A 59 -34.15 42.34 18.88
CA ARG A 59 -35.33 43.23 18.88
C ARG A 59 -34.93 44.70 18.74
N GLY A 60 -33.83 45.12 19.37
CA GLY A 60 -33.24 46.45 19.18
C GLY A 60 -32.84 46.71 17.73
N MET A 61 -32.13 45.77 17.11
CA MET A 61 -31.73 45.83 15.70
C MET A 61 -32.93 45.87 14.74
N GLU A 62 -34.02 45.16 15.05
CA GLU A 62 -35.26 45.21 14.24
C GLU A 62 -35.88 46.62 14.24
N ASN A 63 -35.87 47.30 15.39
CA ASN A 63 -36.33 48.69 15.48
C ASN A 63 -35.44 49.64 14.67
N GLU A 64 -34.12 49.47 14.73
CA GLU A 64 -33.16 50.25 13.93
C GLU A 64 -33.35 49.99 12.42
N LEU A 65 -33.61 48.74 12.02
CA LEU A 65 -33.90 48.40 10.63
C LEU A 65 -35.21 49.06 10.14
N MET A 66 -36.22 49.13 11.00
CA MET A 66 -37.47 49.85 10.70
C MET A 66 -37.24 51.35 10.55
N GLN A 67 -36.38 51.95 11.39
CA GLN A 67 -35.98 53.36 11.23
C GLN A 67 -35.22 53.59 9.93
N LEU A 68 -34.25 52.72 9.60
CA LEU A 68 -33.49 52.79 8.36
C LEU A 68 -34.42 52.66 7.14
N LYS A 69 -35.39 51.75 7.17
CA LYS A 69 -36.41 51.62 6.13
C LYS A 69 -37.21 52.91 5.96
N GLY A 70 -37.59 53.57 7.06
CA GLY A 70 -38.23 54.88 7.03
C GLY A 70 -37.35 55.96 6.40
N GLN A 71 -36.06 56.00 6.75
CA GLN A 71 -35.10 56.96 6.17
C GLN A 71 -34.88 56.71 4.68
N VAL A 72 -34.75 55.46 4.24
CA VAL A 72 -34.61 55.09 2.82
C VAL A 72 -35.85 55.44 2.03
N LEU A 73 -37.06 55.22 2.57
CA LEU A 73 -38.31 55.66 1.94
C LEU A 73 -38.37 57.18 1.81
N THR A 74 -37.88 57.91 2.81
CA THR A 74 -37.81 59.38 2.78
C THR A 74 -36.79 59.86 1.74
N GLN A 75 -35.60 59.26 1.68
CA GLN A 75 -34.61 59.56 0.65
C GLN A 75 -35.12 59.23 -0.75
N LYS A 76 -35.81 58.10 -0.92
CA LYS A 76 -36.47 57.72 -2.18
C LYS A 76 -37.47 58.78 -2.64
N LYS A 77 -38.26 59.34 -1.71
CA LYS A 77 -39.19 60.43 -2.00
C LYS A 77 -38.44 61.70 -2.41
N LEU A 78 -37.40 62.09 -1.68
CA LEU A 78 -36.60 63.27 -2.00
C LEU A 78 -35.88 63.16 -3.35
N VAL A 79 -35.35 61.98 -3.70
CA VAL A 79 -34.75 61.74 -5.01
C VAL A 79 -35.79 61.82 -6.11
N LYS A 80 -36.99 61.28 -5.88
CA LYS A 80 -38.11 61.41 -6.82
C LYS A 80 -38.52 62.88 -7.01
N ASP A 81 -38.69 63.62 -5.93
CA ASP A 81 -39.03 65.04 -5.96
C ASP A 81 -37.93 65.87 -6.67
N LEU A 82 -36.66 65.48 -6.54
CA LEU A 82 -35.53 66.09 -7.25
C LEU A 82 -35.54 65.76 -8.74
N ILE A 83 -35.79 64.51 -9.12
CA ILE A 83 -35.92 64.07 -10.51
C ILE A 83 -37.09 64.81 -11.18
N ASP A 84 -38.26 64.84 -10.53
CA ASP A 84 -39.44 65.55 -11.02
C ASP A 84 -39.18 67.07 -11.14
N GLY A 85 -38.43 67.64 -10.19
CA GLY A 85 -38.00 69.05 -10.22
C GLY A 85 -36.97 69.37 -11.32
N ILE A 86 -36.07 68.44 -11.66
CA ILE A 86 -35.13 68.57 -12.77
C ILE A 86 -35.88 68.44 -14.10
N HIS A 87 -36.82 67.49 -14.23
CA HIS A 87 -37.68 67.38 -15.41
C HIS A 87 -38.50 68.66 -15.66
N LEU A 88 -39.06 69.27 -14.61
CA LEU A 88 -39.76 70.55 -14.74
C LEU A 88 -38.84 71.72 -15.12
N LYS A 89 -37.60 71.74 -14.62
CA LYS A 89 -36.61 72.78 -14.97
C LYS A 89 -36.13 72.66 -16.41
N VAL A 90 -35.83 71.45 -16.86
CA VAL A 90 -35.42 71.16 -18.25
C VAL A 90 -36.53 71.52 -19.23
N LEU A 91 -37.79 71.21 -18.92
CA LEU A 91 -38.95 71.64 -19.72
C LEU A 91 -39.16 73.17 -19.71
N SER A 92 -38.80 73.86 -18.62
CA SER A 92 -38.93 75.32 -18.53
C SER A 92 -37.81 76.10 -19.23
N GLU A 93 -36.57 75.58 -19.25
CA GLU A 93 -35.46 76.16 -20.02
C GLU A 93 -35.64 75.94 -21.53
N GLU A 94 -36.17 74.78 -21.96
CA GLU A 94 -36.52 74.56 -23.39
C GLU A 94 -37.65 75.46 -23.90
N THR A 95 -38.53 75.97 -23.01
CA THR A 95 -39.65 76.83 -23.42
C THR A 95 -39.25 78.32 -23.56
N ILE A 96 -38.08 78.73 -23.03
CA ILE A 96 -37.67 80.15 -23.02
C ILE A 96 -36.68 80.49 -24.14
N ASP A 97 -35.92 79.51 -24.66
CA ASP A 97 -34.95 79.75 -25.75
C ASP A 97 -35.53 79.60 -27.18
N SER A 98 -36.81 79.21 -27.33
CA SER A 98 -37.43 78.94 -28.64
C SER A 98 -38.39 80.04 -29.13
N VAL A 99 -38.19 81.29 -28.74
CA VAL A 99 -38.88 82.44 -29.36
C VAL A 99 -37.83 83.39 -29.92
N ILE A 100 -37.46 83.22 -31.19
CA ILE A 100 -37.30 84.26 -32.23
C ILE A 100 -36.78 83.63 -33.55
N GLN A 101 -37.57 83.85 -34.61
CA GLN A 101 -37.26 83.85 -36.05
C GLN A 101 -37.17 82.54 -36.87
N GLU A 102 -38.33 82.20 -37.45
CA GLU A 102 -38.59 81.97 -38.89
C GLU A 102 -37.56 81.16 -39.72
N SER A 103 -37.97 79.97 -40.18
CA SER A 103 -37.99 79.62 -41.62
C SER A 103 -38.45 78.17 -41.83
N GLU A 104 -39.46 78.02 -42.69
CA GLU A 104 -39.91 76.82 -43.41
C GLU A 104 -40.27 75.55 -42.61
N PHE A 105 -41.58 75.27 -42.61
CA PHE A 105 -42.20 74.01 -42.23
C PHE A 105 -41.42 72.78 -42.74
N SER A 106 -40.72 72.12 -41.84
CA SER A 106 -40.55 70.67 -41.89
C SER A 106 -41.26 70.08 -40.68
N GLU A 107 -42.18 69.17 -40.94
CA GLU A 107 -42.88 68.40 -39.92
C GLU A 107 -41.88 67.82 -38.91
N PRO A 108 -42.24 67.69 -37.61
CA PRO A 108 -41.42 66.92 -36.69
C PRO A 108 -41.38 65.50 -37.24
N THR A 109 -40.22 65.12 -37.78
CA THR A 109 -39.99 63.74 -38.24
C THR A 109 -40.44 62.83 -37.11
N PRO A 110 -41.43 61.94 -37.31
CA PRO A 110 -41.96 61.12 -36.23
C PRO A 110 -40.77 60.40 -35.60
N GLN A 111 -40.65 60.46 -34.26
CA GLN A 111 -39.76 59.53 -33.56
C GLN A 111 -40.08 58.15 -34.12
N SER A 112 -39.12 57.57 -34.84
CA SER A 112 -39.28 56.27 -35.49
C SER A 112 -39.86 55.32 -34.45
N GLU A 113 -40.97 54.63 -34.77
CA GLU A 113 -41.62 53.66 -33.86
C GLU A 113 -40.59 52.69 -33.26
N LEU A 114 -39.53 52.41 -34.02
CA LEU A 114 -38.40 51.61 -33.58
C LEU A 114 -37.61 52.27 -32.43
N ALA A 115 -37.30 53.56 -32.48
CA ALA A 115 -36.57 54.28 -31.43
C ALA A 115 -37.34 54.32 -30.09
N VAL A 116 -38.66 54.50 -30.14
CA VAL A 116 -39.54 54.39 -28.96
C VAL A 116 -39.51 52.97 -28.40
N HIS A 117 -39.51 51.97 -29.27
CA HIS A 117 -39.38 50.56 -28.89
C HIS A 117 -38.01 50.24 -28.26
N ILE A 118 -36.90 50.84 -28.72
CA ILE A 118 -35.56 50.71 -28.06
C ILE A 118 -35.64 51.20 -26.62
N ASN A 119 -36.16 52.41 -26.40
CA ASN A 119 -36.27 53.00 -25.07
C ASN A 119 -37.18 52.18 -24.15
N SER A 120 -38.32 51.70 -24.67
CA SER A 120 -39.24 50.84 -23.91
C SER A 120 -38.61 49.52 -23.47
N ILE A 121 -37.86 48.84 -24.35
CA ILE A 121 -37.13 47.62 -23.99
C ILE A 121 -36.05 47.93 -22.95
N SER A 122 -35.30 49.01 -23.14
CA SER A 122 -34.25 49.44 -22.22
C SER A 122 -34.79 49.71 -20.81
N GLU A 123 -35.86 50.49 -20.68
CA GLU A 123 -36.53 50.77 -19.39
C GLU A 123 -37.09 49.50 -18.75
N THR A 124 -37.71 48.62 -19.55
CA THR A 124 -38.24 47.36 -19.04
C THR A 124 -37.14 46.46 -18.49
N LEU A 125 -36.00 46.38 -19.18
CA LEU A 125 -34.83 45.62 -18.71
C LEU A 125 -34.25 46.21 -17.41
N ASP A 126 -34.19 47.54 -17.30
CA ASP A 126 -33.73 48.20 -16.07
C ASP A 126 -34.63 47.89 -14.87
N ILE A 127 -35.95 47.94 -15.06
CA ILE A 127 -36.92 47.57 -14.01
C ILE A 127 -36.71 46.12 -13.59
N LEU A 128 -36.60 45.19 -14.53
CA LEU A 128 -36.43 43.76 -14.22
C LEU A 128 -35.09 43.46 -13.53
N MET A 129 -34.01 44.13 -13.92
CA MET A 129 -32.71 44.02 -13.25
C MET A 129 -32.79 44.52 -11.79
N ILE A 130 -33.50 45.61 -11.54
CA ILE A 130 -33.72 46.14 -10.17
C ILE A 130 -34.59 45.18 -9.34
N GLU A 131 -35.62 44.58 -9.94
CA GLU A 131 -36.49 43.59 -9.29
C GLU A 131 -35.84 42.21 -9.13
N ASN A 132 -34.61 42.02 -9.61
CA ASN A 132 -33.88 40.74 -9.62
C ASN A 132 -34.63 39.61 -10.37
N ARG A 133 -35.46 39.98 -11.35
CA ARG A 133 -36.23 39.05 -12.21
C ARG A 133 -35.40 38.63 -13.41
N MET A 134 -34.25 38.00 -13.13
CA MET A 134 -33.20 37.71 -14.11
C MET A 134 -33.68 36.82 -15.27
N ASP A 135 -34.51 35.82 -15.01
CA ASP A 135 -35.03 34.91 -16.05
C ASP A 135 -35.88 35.66 -17.11
N GLU A 136 -36.65 36.66 -16.68
CA GLU A 136 -37.48 37.47 -17.56
C GLU A 136 -36.65 38.46 -18.36
N ALA A 137 -35.64 39.08 -17.74
CA ALA A 137 -34.68 39.94 -18.41
C ALA A 137 -33.92 39.17 -19.51
N ILE A 138 -33.45 37.95 -19.20
CA ILE A 138 -32.79 37.07 -20.18
C ILE A 138 -33.74 36.74 -21.34
N ALA A 139 -35.01 36.42 -21.05
CA ALA A 139 -35.98 36.10 -22.10
C ALA A 139 -36.29 37.29 -23.03
N ILE A 140 -36.27 38.51 -22.51
CA ILE A 140 -36.42 39.73 -23.32
C ILE A 140 -35.19 39.93 -24.22
N ILE A 141 -33.97 39.77 -23.68
CA ILE A 141 -32.74 39.88 -24.48
C ILE A 141 -32.69 38.82 -25.59
N GLN A 142 -33.06 37.58 -25.29
CA GLN A 142 -33.11 36.52 -26.31
C GLN A 142 -34.10 36.84 -27.43
N ARG A 143 -35.30 37.33 -27.08
CA ARG A 143 -36.29 37.79 -28.08
C ARG A 143 -35.77 39.00 -28.88
N ALA A 144 -35.02 39.90 -28.25
CA ALA A 144 -34.39 41.04 -28.94
C ALA A 144 -33.32 40.59 -29.94
N ASP A 145 -32.47 39.62 -29.56
CA ASP A 145 -31.46 39.01 -30.45
C ASP A 145 -32.12 38.28 -31.64
N GLU A 146 -33.21 37.53 -31.41
CA GLU A 146 -33.99 36.88 -32.48
C GLU A 146 -34.65 37.89 -33.42
N ASN A 147 -35.19 38.99 -32.87
CA ASN A 147 -35.75 40.08 -33.67
C ASN A 147 -34.69 40.76 -34.52
N LEU A 148 -33.48 40.98 -33.96
CA LEU A 148 -32.33 41.51 -34.67
C LEU A 148 -31.92 40.64 -35.85
N GLN A 149 -31.85 39.33 -35.64
CA GLN A 149 -31.56 38.39 -36.71
C GLN A 149 -32.63 38.46 -37.82
N ARG A 150 -33.92 38.53 -37.47
CA ARG A 150 -34.99 38.67 -38.48
C ARG A 150 -34.89 39.98 -39.26
N MET A 151 -34.66 41.10 -38.58
CA MET A 151 -34.53 42.42 -39.22
C MET A 151 -33.29 42.54 -40.12
N GLN A 152 -32.24 41.76 -39.88
CA GLN A 152 -31.06 41.70 -40.76
C GLN A 152 -31.33 41.01 -42.12
N PHE A 153 -32.39 40.21 -42.22
CA PHE A 153 -32.80 39.53 -43.48
C PHE A 153 -33.92 40.29 -44.23
N GLU A 154 -34.52 41.31 -43.63
CA GLU A 154 -35.51 42.17 -44.27
C GLU A 154 -34.83 43.42 -44.87
N ASP A 155 -34.88 43.55 -46.20
CA ASP A 155 -34.12 44.49 -47.05
C ASP A 155 -34.45 46.00 -46.86
N ASN A 156 -35.21 46.38 -45.82
CA ASN A 156 -35.87 47.70 -45.71
C ASN A 156 -35.58 48.49 -44.42
N SER A 157 -34.67 48.04 -43.54
CA SER A 157 -34.37 48.74 -42.27
C SER A 157 -33.15 49.67 -42.38
N PRO A 158 -33.21 50.95 -41.92
CA PRO A 158 -32.07 51.85 -41.92
C PRO A 158 -30.92 51.32 -41.05
N VAL A 159 -29.72 51.20 -41.65
CA VAL A 159 -28.51 50.63 -41.01
C VAL A 159 -28.16 51.33 -39.68
N ASP A 160 -28.32 52.65 -39.59
CA ASP A 160 -28.00 53.43 -38.39
C ASP A 160 -28.91 53.10 -37.19
N LEU A 161 -30.20 52.83 -37.43
CA LEU A 161 -31.15 52.45 -36.38
C LEU A 161 -30.92 51.02 -35.89
N LEU A 162 -30.52 50.12 -36.79
CA LEU A 162 -30.11 48.75 -36.43
C LEU A 162 -28.84 48.75 -35.57
N LEU A 163 -27.87 49.63 -35.85
CA LEU A 163 -26.68 49.78 -35.03
C LEU A 163 -27.00 50.31 -33.62
N LEU A 164 -27.87 51.33 -33.52
CA LEU A 164 -28.36 51.86 -32.24
C LEU A 164 -29.08 50.79 -31.41
N TYR A 165 -29.93 49.99 -32.04
CA TYR A 165 -30.63 48.89 -31.36
C TYR A 165 -29.64 47.81 -30.88
N ASN A 166 -28.71 47.40 -31.74
CA ASN A 166 -27.64 46.46 -31.37
C ASN A 166 -26.82 46.98 -30.18
N SER A 167 -26.42 48.26 -30.19
CA SER A 167 -25.61 48.82 -29.10
C SER A 167 -26.39 48.85 -27.78
N ALA A 168 -27.66 49.24 -27.80
CA ALA A 168 -28.49 49.30 -26.59
C ALA A 168 -28.73 47.90 -25.99
N ILE A 169 -29.05 46.91 -26.81
CA ILE A 169 -29.23 45.53 -26.36
C ILE A 169 -27.90 44.93 -25.86
N ALA A 170 -26.79 45.19 -26.56
CA ALA A 170 -25.46 44.75 -26.13
C ALA A 170 -25.05 45.36 -24.78
N GLU A 171 -25.35 46.64 -24.55
CA GLU A 171 -25.11 47.31 -23.26
C GLU A 171 -25.91 46.65 -22.14
N LYS A 172 -27.23 46.45 -22.32
CA LYS A 172 -28.07 45.79 -21.29
C LYS A 172 -27.66 44.35 -21.04
N LYS A 173 -27.24 43.63 -22.09
CA LYS A 173 -26.67 42.28 -21.99
C LYS A 173 -25.40 42.25 -21.17
N ALA A 174 -24.49 43.22 -21.37
CA ALA A 174 -23.28 43.35 -20.58
C ALA A 174 -23.58 43.69 -19.10
N MET A 175 -24.53 44.59 -18.84
CA MET A 175 -24.98 44.92 -17.47
C MET A 175 -25.55 43.69 -16.76
N LEU A 176 -26.41 42.93 -17.43
CA LEU A 176 -27.02 41.72 -16.88
C LEU A 176 -25.97 40.62 -16.65
N SER A 177 -25.03 40.43 -17.58
CA SER A 177 -23.92 39.48 -17.43
C SER A 177 -23.03 39.84 -16.23
N LEU A 178 -22.76 41.13 -16.01
CA LEU A 178 -22.03 41.62 -14.84
C LEU A 178 -22.79 41.33 -13.53
N GLN A 179 -24.09 41.61 -13.46
CA GLN A 179 -24.89 41.32 -12.27
C GLN A 179 -24.93 39.82 -11.95
N LEU A 180 -25.13 38.97 -12.96
CA LEU A 180 -25.10 37.51 -12.78
C LEU A 180 -23.71 37.03 -12.33
N THR A 181 -22.64 37.62 -12.85
CA THR A 181 -21.27 37.32 -12.40
C THR A 181 -21.06 37.66 -10.93
N LEU A 182 -21.48 38.86 -10.50
CA LEU A 182 -21.39 39.27 -9.09
C LEU A 182 -22.20 38.35 -8.17
N LEU A 183 -23.36 37.87 -8.62
CA LEU A 183 -24.16 36.87 -7.90
C LEU A 183 -23.43 35.53 -7.79
N ALA A 184 -22.82 35.05 -8.87
CA ALA A 184 -22.06 33.79 -8.89
C ALA A 184 -20.81 33.81 -8.00
N GLU A 185 -20.17 34.98 -7.86
CA GLU A 185 -18.98 35.16 -7.02
C GLU A 185 -19.28 35.26 -5.51
N ASN A 186 -20.57 35.39 -5.13
CA ASN A 186 -20.97 35.45 -3.74
C ASN A 186 -20.64 34.13 -3.00
N THR A 187 -19.87 34.23 -1.92
CA THR A 187 -19.40 33.06 -1.14
C THR A 187 -20.52 32.25 -0.49
N ARG A 188 -21.70 32.84 -0.29
CA ARG A 188 -22.85 32.20 0.37
C ARG A 188 -23.84 31.56 -0.61
N ILE A 189 -23.60 31.66 -1.93
CA ILE A 189 -24.52 31.12 -2.93
C ILE A 189 -24.66 29.60 -2.79
N SER A 190 -25.90 29.11 -2.79
CA SER A 190 -26.16 27.67 -2.81
C SER A 190 -25.82 27.09 -4.18
N ALA A 191 -25.50 25.79 -4.24
CA ALA A 191 -25.18 25.14 -5.51
C ALA A 191 -26.35 25.18 -6.51
N ALA A 192 -27.60 25.18 -6.02
CA ALA A 192 -28.79 25.26 -6.85
C ALA A 192 -29.00 26.68 -7.43
N GLU A 193 -28.78 27.71 -6.62
CA GLU A 193 -28.82 29.11 -7.10
C GLU A 193 -27.70 29.39 -8.09
N LEU A 194 -26.48 28.93 -7.80
CA LEU A 194 -25.36 29.04 -8.73
C LEU A 194 -25.71 28.39 -10.07
N GLN A 195 -26.27 27.18 -10.06
CA GLN A 195 -26.67 26.51 -11.29
C GLN A 195 -27.64 27.36 -12.12
N LYS A 196 -28.63 28.01 -11.49
CA LYS A 196 -29.58 28.89 -12.18
C LYS A 196 -28.87 30.10 -12.80
N VAL A 197 -28.00 30.76 -12.04
CA VAL A 197 -27.20 31.90 -12.50
C VAL A 197 -26.33 31.52 -13.70
N LEU A 198 -25.64 30.37 -13.62
CA LEU A 198 -24.80 29.87 -14.70
C LEU A 198 -25.59 29.53 -15.97
N VAL A 199 -26.77 28.91 -15.84
CA VAL A 199 -27.69 28.69 -16.97
C VAL A 199 -28.08 30.02 -17.62
N GLY A 200 -28.32 31.06 -16.81
CA GLY A 200 -28.59 32.40 -17.30
C GLY A 200 -27.43 33.00 -18.10
N ILE A 201 -26.20 32.90 -17.59
CA ILE A 201 -24.98 33.35 -18.29
C ILE A 201 -24.81 32.59 -19.62
N CYS A 202 -25.05 31.26 -19.64
CA CYS A 202 -25.02 30.48 -20.87
C CYS A 202 -26.04 30.95 -21.89
N LYS A 203 -27.27 31.28 -21.45
CA LYS A 203 -28.35 31.80 -22.30
C LYS A 203 -28.03 33.17 -22.91
N LEU A 204 -27.17 33.95 -22.26
CA LEU A 204 -26.64 35.21 -22.81
C LEU A 204 -25.48 34.96 -23.80
N GLY A 205 -24.96 33.75 -23.93
CA GLY A 205 -23.89 33.39 -24.88
C GLY A 205 -22.50 33.29 -24.26
N ASP A 206 -22.32 33.64 -22.98
CA ASP A 206 -21.01 33.66 -22.30
C ASP A 206 -20.66 32.30 -21.66
N SER A 207 -20.62 31.26 -22.49
CA SER A 207 -20.45 29.88 -22.01
C SER A 207 -19.13 29.65 -21.26
N HIS A 208 -18.03 30.22 -21.76
CA HIS A 208 -16.72 30.06 -21.14
C HIS A 208 -16.68 30.70 -19.74
N LEU A 209 -17.29 31.88 -19.56
CA LEU A 209 -17.40 32.55 -18.27
C LEU A 209 -18.18 31.69 -17.26
N ALA A 210 -19.29 31.08 -17.69
CA ALA A 210 -20.06 30.19 -16.82
C ALA A 210 -19.23 28.98 -16.33
N ILE A 211 -18.38 28.41 -17.19
CA ILE A 211 -17.47 27.32 -16.79
C ILE A 211 -16.42 27.81 -15.79
N GLN A 212 -15.80 28.96 -16.07
CA GLN A 212 -14.81 29.54 -15.15
C GLN A 212 -15.41 29.81 -13.77
N LEU A 213 -16.61 30.40 -13.70
CA LEU A 213 -17.32 30.67 -12.44
C LEU A 213 -17.69 29.38 -11.70
N LEU A 214 -18.16 28.35 -12.42
CA LEU A 214 -18.44 27.04 -11.86
C LEU A 214 -17.19 26.44 -11.19
N LEU A 215 -16.08 26.38 -11.93
CA LEU A 215 -14.84 25.78 -11.44
C LEU A 215 -14.24 26.60 -10.29
N LYS A 216 -14.30 27.93 -10.36
CA LYS A 216 -13.88 28.84 -9.28
C LYS A 216 -14.67 28.60 -7.99
N TYR A 217 -15.98 28.43 -8.10
CA TYR A 217 -16.84 28.10 -6.96
C TYR A 217 -16.43 26.78 -6.30
N TYR A 218 -16.32 25.71 -7.07
CA TYR A 218 -15.96 24.39 -6.53
C TYR A 218 -14.51 24.35 -6.01
N HIS A 219 -13.59 25.07 -6.63
CA HIS A 219 -12.22 25.24 -6.13
C HIS A 219 -12.20 25.91 -4.75
N SER A 220 -12.92 27.02 -4.59
CA SER A 220 -13.02 27.73 -3.30
C SER A 220 -13.63 26.85 -2.20
N ARG A 221 -14.71 26.11 -2.53
CA ARG A 221 -15.33 25.17 -1.58
C ARG A 221 -14.43 23.99 -1.21
N LEU A 222 -13.65 23.49 -2.16
CA LEU A 222 -12.66 22.44 -1.89
C LEU A 222 -11.54 22.97 -1.00
N ALA A 223 -11.01 24.16 -1.27
CA ALA A 223 -9.96 24.78 -0.44
C ALA A 223 -10.43 24.99 1.00
N THR A 224 -11.59 25.63 1.20
CA THR A 224 -12.18 25.86 2.52
C THR A 224 -12.50 24.54 3.23
N GLY A 225 -13.15 23.59 2.56
CA GLY A 225 -13.48 22.29 3.14
C GLY A 225 -12.26 21.45 3.56
N ARG A 226 -11.17 21.49 2.78
CA ARG A 226 -9.91 20.84 3.16
C ARG A 226 -9.31 21.44 4.43
N HIS A 227 -9.31 22.77 4.55
CA HIS A 227 -8.83 23.45 5.75
C HIS A 227 -9.69 23.12 6.97
N HIS A 228 -11.02 23.10 6.84
CA HIS A 228 -11.92 22.71 7.91
C HIS A 228 -11.72 21.27 8.37
N LEU A 229 -11.53 20.33 7.44
CA LEU A 229 -11.23 18.93 7.79
C LEU A 229 -9.89 18.80 8.50
N GLN A 230 -8.88 19.56 8.05
CA GLN A 230 -7.57 19.58 8.70
C GLN A 230 -7.61 20.20 10.11
N SER A 231 -8.49 21.18 10.36
CA SER A 231 -8.60 21.82 11.68
C SER A 231 -9.52 21.08 12.65
N SER A 232 -10.49 20.32 12.15
CA SER A 232 -11.52 19.65 12.97
C SER A 232 -11.19 18.21 13.34
N GLN A 233 -10.40 17.51 12.51
CA GLN A 233 -9.97 16.15 12.78
C GLN A 233 -8.50 16.14 13.15
N SER A 234 -8.12 15.35 14.15
CA SER A 234 -6.70 15.12 14.40
C SER A 234 -6.10 14.48 13.14
N PHE A 235 -4.97 15.01 12.70
CA PHE A 235 -4.31 14.54 11.48
C PHE A 235 -3.91 13.05 11.55
N LEU A 236 -3.87 12.48 12.76
CA LEU A 236 -3.51 11.08 13.04
C LEU A 236 -4.74 10.15 13.15
N ASP A 237 -5.96 10.66 13.05
CA ASP A 237 -7.14 9.81 13.00
C ASP A 237 -7.15 9.01 11.69
N GLY A 238 -7.31 7.69 11.79
CA GLY A 238 -7.45 6.75 10.66
C GLY A 238 -8.54 7.17 9.66
N LEU A 239 -9.51 7.95 10.12
CA LEU A 239 -10.63 8.43 9.32
C LEU A 239 -10.33 9.68 8.49
N TYR A 240 -9.24 10.41 8.75
CA TYR A 240 -8.95 11.69 8.08
C TYR A 240 -8.89 11.54 6.56
N VAL A 241 -8.05 10.63 6.05
CA VAL A 241 -7.89 10.45 4.59
C VAL A 241 -9.17 9.90 3.96
N LYS A 242 -9.89 9.02 4.66
CA LYS A 242 -11.19 8.50 4.20
C LYS A 242 -12.20 9.63 4.00
N ASN A 243 -12.32 10.52 4.99
CA ASN A 243 -13.23 11.67 4.94
C ASN A 243 -12.81 12.68 3.88
N LEU A 244 -11.51 12.97 3.79
CA LEU A 244 -10.94 13.85 2.78
C LEU A 244 -11.19 13.31 1.36
N ALA A 245 -10.93 12.03 1.12
CA ALA A 245 -11.17 11.40 -0.18
C ALA A 245 -12.67 11.46 -0.54
N LYS A 246 -13.55 11.09 0.39
CA LYS A 246 -15.01 11.18 0.21
C LYS A 246 -15.42 12.59 -0.17
N PHE A 247 -14.96 13.59 0.58
CA PHE A 247 -15.27 14.99 0.35
C PHE A 247 -14.79 15.45 -1.03
N VAL A 248 -13.49 15.29 -1.35
CA VAL A 248 -12.90 15.76 -2.61
C VAL A 248 -13.60 15.14 -3.82
N PHE A 249 -13.72 13.81 -3.86
CA PHE A 249 -14.33 13.14 -5.01
C PHE A 249 -15.84 13.38 -5.10
N SER A 250 -16.54 13.61 -3.98
CA SER A 250 -17.95 14.02 -4.02
C SER A 250 -18.14 15.42 -4.62
N MET A 251 -17.26 16.36 -4.30
CA MET A 251 -17.28 17.73 -4.84
C MET A 251 -16.92 17.75 -6.33
N ILE A 252 -15.93 16.95 -6.75
CA ILE A 252 -15.62 16.76 -8.17
C ILE A 252 -16.83 16.15 -8.92
N SER A 253 -17.50 15.15 -8.33
CA SER A 253 -18.70 14.56 -8.93
C SER A 253 -19.84 15.59 -9.06
N GLN A 254 -20.03 16.44 -8.05
CA GLN A 254 -21.05 17.49 -8.08
C GLN A 254 -20.73 18.54 -9.16
N ALA A 255 -19.48 19.00 -9.24
CA ALA A 255 -19.03 19.91 -10.30
C ALA A 255 -19.26 19.32 -11.69
N ALA A 256 -18.96 18.02 -11.87
CA ALA A 256 -19.17 17.32 -13.14
C ALA A 256 -20.66 17.22 -13.52
N ARG A 257 -21.55 16.97 -12.55
CA ARG A 257 -23.01 16.97 -12.78
C ARG A 257 -23.53 18.36 -13.15
N SER A 258 -23.09 19.38 -12.43
CA SER A 258 -23.43 20.78 -12.73
C SER A 258 -22.96 21.19 -14.12
N PHE A 259 -21.74 20.80 -14.51
CA PHE A 259 -21.20 20.99 -15.86
C PHE A 259 -22.06 20.28 -16.92
N MET A 260 -22.41 19.01 -16.70
CA MET A 260 -23.26 18.26 -17.63
C MET A 260 -24.65 18.89 -17.80
N MET A 261 -25.23 19.47 -16.74
CA MET A 261 -26.49 20.20 -16.83
C MET A 261 -26.39 21.49 -17.66
N LEU A 262 -25.20 22.09 -17.82
CA LEU A 262 -25.02 23.30 -18.61
C LEU A 262 -24.84 23.01 -20.11
N TYR A 263 -24.12 21.95 -20.48
CA TYR A 263 -23.66 21.74 -21.87
C TYR A 263 -23.96 20.36 -22.47
N GLY A 264 -24.66 19.49 -21.74
CA GLY A 264 -24.95 18.14 -22.20
C GLY A 264 -23.68 17.27 -22.31
N GLU A 265 -23.81 16.12 -23.00
CA GLU A 265 -22.79 15.06 -22.97
C GLU A 265 -21.60 15.25 -23.94
N THR A 266 -21.66 16.19 -24.88
CA THR A 266 -20.73 16.27 -26.03
C THR A 266 -20.14 17.67 -26.25
N SER A 267 -19.85 18.39 -25.16
CA SER A 267 -19.23 19.72 -25.25
C SER A 267 -17.70 19.64 -25.42
N PRO A 268 -17.09 20.43 -26.33
CA PRO A 268 -15.64 20.50 -26.50
C PRO A 268 -14.90 21.05 -25.26
N GLN A 269 -15.63 21.66 -24.32
CA GLN A 269 -15.10 22.23 -23.07
C GLN A 269 -14.93 21.18 -21.95
N ALA A 270 -15.21 19.90 -22.20
CA ALA A 270 -14.97 18.81 -21.23
C ALA A 270 -13.48 18.66 -20.82
N SER A 271 -12.55 19.19 -21.63
CA SER A 271 -11.11 19.21 -21.34
C SER A 271 -10.76 20.10 -20.14
N GLU A 272 -11.43 21.26 -19.99
CA GLU A 272 -11.23 22.18 -18.87
C GLU A 272 -11.65 21.55 -17.54
N LEU A 273 -12.83 20.90 -17.52
CA LEU A 273 -13.31 20.15 -16.35
C LEU A 273 -12.33 19.03 -15.95
N LEU A 274 -11.83 18.27 -16.94
CA LEU A 274 -10.88 17.19 -16.67
C LEU A 274 -9.55 17.72 -16.12
N GLN A 275 -9.06 18.85 -16.64
CA GLN A 275 -7.84 19.50 -16.17
C GLN A 275 -8.01 20.00 -14.74
N TRP A 276 -9.09 20.72 -14.45
CA TRP A 276 -9.43 21.16 -13.09
C TRP A 276 -9.52 19.98 -12.12
N ALA A 277 -10.21 18.89 -12.51
CA ALA A 277 -10.34 17.72 -11.65
C ALA A 277 -8.99 17.03 -11.37
N ARG A 278 -8.03 17.08 -12.30
CA ARG A 278 -6.65 16.59 -12.08
C ARG A 278 -5.88 17.47 -11.12
N GLU A 279 -6.06 18.79 -11.17
CA GLU A 279 -5.45 19.74 -10.24
C GLU A 279 -5.96 19.53 -8.81
N GLU A 280 -7.27 19.39 -8.64
CA GLU A 280 -7.87 19.07 -7.33
C GLU A 280 -7.42 17.69 -6.81
N THR A 281 -7.33 16.70 -7.71
CA THR A 281 -6.79 15.38 -7.36
C THR A 281 -5.33 15.46 -6.94
N LYS A 282 -4.52 16.33 -7.57
CA LYS A 282 -3.11 16.54 -7.20
C LYS A 282 -2.98 17.13 -5.80
N LEU A 283 -3.82 18.09 -5.44
CA LEU A 283 -3.87 18.65 -4.09
C LEU A 283 -4.28 17.60 -3.06
N PHE A 284 -5.26 16.76 -3.37
CA PHE A 284 -5.62 15.61 -2.55
C PHE A 284 -4.42 14.66 -2.35
N VAL A 285 -3.69 14.32 -3.41
CA VAL A 285 -2.53 13.43 -3.31
C VAL A 285 -1.43 14.03 -2.44
N ALA A 286 -1.22 15.34 -2.47
CA ALA A 286 -0.27 15.99 -1.56
C ALA A 286 -0.67 15.79 -0.08
N SER A 287 -1.94 15.95 0.25
CA SER A 287 -2.48 15.69 1.60
C SER A 287 -2.39 14.20 1.97
N PHE A 288 -2.73 13.30 1.04
CA PHE A 288 -2.60 11.85 1.21
C PHE A 288 -1.16 11.46 1.55
N ASN A 289 -0.20 11.91 0.74
CA ASN A 289 1.21 11.60 0.92
C ASN A 289 1.74 12.15 2.24
N LYS A 290 1.30 13.34 2.64
CA LYS A 290 1.65 13.92 3.94
C LYS A 290 1.13 13.04 5.08
N TYR A 291 -0.12 12.61 5.02
CA TYR A 291 -0.72 11.73 6.04
C TYR A 291 0.04 10.43 6.15
N VAL A 292 0.20 9.72 5.04
CA VAL A 292 0.83 8.39 4.99
C VAL A 292 2.27 8.42 5.51
N ARG A 293 3.03 9.47 5.21
CA ARG A 293 4.40 9.65 5.73
C ARG A 293 4.45 10.01 7.21
N SER A 294 3.42 10.67 7.75
CA SER A 294 3.34 10.97 9.18
C SER A 294 2.75 9.84 10.00
N SER A 295 1.94 8.98 9.39
CA SER A 295 1.33 7.80 10.02
C SER A 295 2.18 6.53 9.87
N SER A 296 3.45 6.65 9.47
CA SER A 296 4.34 5.51 9.23
C SER A 296 4.85 4.88 10.54
N ASP A 297 3.96 4.71 11.52
CA ASP A 297 4.24 3.92 12.70
C ASP A 297 4.51 2.48 12.29
N VAL A 298 5.56 1.94 12.88
CA VAL A 298 6.23 0.74 12.40
C VAL A 298 5.35 -0.52 12.47
N THR A 299 4.37 -0.54 13.38
CA THR A 299 3.51 -1.71 13.65
C THR A 299 2.23 -1.76 12.81
N GLU A 300 1.58 -0.62 12.54
CA GLU A 300 0.27 -0.57 11.82
C GLU A 300 0.25 0.38 10.62
N GLY A 301 1.35 1.10 10.34
CA GLY A 301 1.41 2.14 9.32
C GLY A 301 1.10 1.64 7.91
N LEU A 302 1.59 0.44 7.54
CA LEU A 302 1.36 -0.15 6.22
C LEU A 302 -0.12 -0.44 5.98
N SER A 303 -0.76 -1.12 6.94
CA SER A 303 -2.18 -1.49 6.83
C SER A 303 -3.08 -0.25 6.74
N LYS A 304 -2.83 0.76 7.59
CA LYS A 304 -3.53 2.06 7.54
C LYS A 304 -3.33 2.79 6.21
N ALA A 305 -2.11 2.80 5.68
CA ALA A 305 -1.81 3.41 4.38
C ALA A 305 -2.51 2.68 3.22
N VAL A 306 -2.54 1.34 3.27
CA VAL A 306 -3.25 0.49 2.30
C VAL A 306 -4.76 0.77 2.35
N GLU A 307 -5.36 0.83 3.54
CA GLU A 307 -6.78 1.11 3.72
C GLU A 307 -7.13 2.52 3.19
N ALA A 308 -6.33 3.53 3.52
CA ALA A 308 -6.46 4.89 3.03
C ALA A 308 -6.41 4.95 1.49
N MET A 309 -5.46 4.22 0.88
CA MET A 309 -5.35 4.08 -0.57
C MET A 309 -6.62 3.42 -1.16
N GLN A 310 -7.14 2.37 -0.54
CA GLN A 310 -8.38 1.71 -1.00
C GLN A 310 -9.58 2.65 -0.96
N PHE A 311 -9.73 3.48 0.09
CA PHE A 311 -10.79 4.50 0.13
C PHE A 311 -10.64 5.52 -0.99
N ALA A 312 -9.42 6.06 -1.20
CA ALA A 312 -9.17 7.00 -2.29
C ALA A 312 -9.53 6.39 -3.66
N MET A 313 -9.14 5.14 -3.88
CA MET A 313 -9.39 4.40 -5.12
C MET A 313 -10.87 4.08 -5.34
N SER A 314 -11.61 3.73 -4.28
CA SER A 314 -13.04 3.42 -4.37
C SER A 314 -13.86 4.67 -4.71
N TYR A 315 -13.66 5.78 -3.99
CA TYR A 315 -14.34 7.05 -4.28
C TYR A 315 -13.98 7.61 -5.66
N CYS A 316 -12.70 7.57 -6.06
CA CYS A 316 -12.28 7.98 -7.40
C CYS A 316 -12.95 7.15 -8.51
N SER A 317 -13.19 5.85 -8.27
CA SER A 317 -13.82 4.97 -9.25
C SER A 317 -15.29 5.35 -9.54
N LEU A 318 -15.98 6.00 -8.60
CA LEU A 318 -17.37 6.44 -8.77
C LEU A 318 -17.53 7.54 -9.84
N LEU A 319 -16.47 8.31 -10.09
CA LEU A 319 -16.44 9.38 -11.09
C LEU A 319 -16.57 8.88 -12.53
N LYS A 320 -16.36 7.58 -12.77
CA LYS A 320 -16.58 6.95 -14.07
C LYS A 320 -18.02 7.14 -14.57
N SER A 321 -18.99 7.21 -13.65
CA SER A 321 -20.40 7.46 -14.00
C SER A 321 -20.61 8.83 -14.66
N GLN A 322 -19.75 9.81 -14.39
CA GLN A 322 -19.73 11.13 -15.05
C GLN A 322 -18.67 11.21 -16.17
N ARG A 323 -18.20 10.07 -16.70
CA ARG A 323 -17.13 9.97 -17.73
C ARG A 323 -15.79 10.63 -17.33
N LEU A 324 -15.55 10.86 -16.04
CA LEU A 324 -14.27 11.34 -15.52
C LEU A 324 -13.35 10.16 -15.16
N PHE A 325 -12.33 9.92 -15.98
CA PHE A 325 -11.39 8.81 -15.82
C PHE A 325 -10.12 9.21 -15.05
N LEU A 326 -10.27 9.58 -13.77
CA LEU A 326 -9.14 10.05 -12.93
C LEU A 326 -8.31 8.92 -12.29
N LYS A 327 -8.84 7.70 -12.24
CA LYS A 327 -8.18 6.57 -11.54
C LYS A 327 -6.73 6.31 -12.01
N PRO A 328 -6.39 6.27 -13.32
CA PRO A 328 -5.01 6.08 -13.75
C PRO A 328 -4.07 7.21 -13.30
N TYR A 329 -4.57 8.44 -13.26
CA TYR A 329 -3.82 9.60 -12.77
C TYR A 329 -3.56 9.48 -11.26
N LEU A 330 -4.58 9.11 -10.48
CA LEU A 330 -4.44 8.87 -9.04
C LEU A 330 -3.41 7.77 -8.73
N ILE A 331 -3.50 6.63 -9.43
CA ILE A 331 -2.55 5.51 -9.29
C ILE A 331 -1.11 6.01 -9.51
N LYS A 332 -0.88 6.77 -10.59
CA LYS A 332 0.46 7.28 -10.94
C LYS A 332 1.08 8.11 -9.80
N HIS A 333 0.28 8.92 -9.11
CA HIS A 333 0.78 9.86 -8.11
C HIS A 333 0.81 9.30 -6.68
N ILE A 334 -0.02 8.31 -6.35
CA ILE A 334 0.01 7.63 -5.04
C ILE A 334 1.09 6.54 -4.99
N ARG A 335 1.39 5.89 -6.13
CA ARG A 335 2.30 4.73 -6.18
C ARG A 335 3.65 4.99 -5.52
N SER A 336 4.31 6.10 -5.84
CA SER A 336 5.65 6.38 -5.29
C SER A 336 5.65 6.51 -3.77
N CYS A 337 4.60 7.11 -3.19
CA CYS A 337 4.44 7.22 -1.74
C CYS A 337 4.23 5.84 -1.10
N MET A 338 3.44 4.97 -1.74
CA MET A 338 3.20 3.62 -1.24
C MET A 338 4.45 2.73 -1.35
N GLU A 339 5.28 2.93 -2.37
CA GLU A 339 6.58 2.26 -2.52
C GLU A 339 7.56 2.66 -1.41
N GLU A 340 7.62 3.95 -1.06
CA GLU A 340 8.42 4.44 0.07
C GLU A 340 7.99 3.79 1.40
N VAL A 341 6.67 3.74 1.66
CA VAL A 341 6.12 3.13 2.88
C VAL A 341 6.44 1.63 2.94
N LEU A 342 6.22 0.92 1.83
CA LEU A 342 6.54 -0.50 1.74
C LEU A 342 8.01 -0.73 2.09
N LEU A 343 8.93 0.08 1.55
CA LEU A 343 10.36 -0.05 1.85
C LEU A 343 10.68 0.15 3.34
N ILE A 344 10.10 1.16 3.98
CA ILE A 344 10.27 1.41 5.42
C ILE A 344 9.84 0.19 6.24
N HIS A 345 8.68 -0.40 5.91
CA HIS A 345 8.20 -1.59 6.60
C HIS A 345 9.05 -2.84 6.30
N ILE A 346 9.53 -3.02 5.07
CA ILE A 346 10.48 -4.11 4.75
C ILE A 346 11.76 -3.98 5.58
N ASP A 347 12.34 -2.79 5.71
CA ASP A 347 13.53 -2.59 6.53
C ASP A 347 13.26 -2.76 8.03
N HIS A 348 12.06 -2.45 8.50
CA HIS A 348 11.64 -2.84 9.85
C HIS A 348 11.59 -4.36 10.01
N PHE A 349 10.95 -5.06 9.07
CA PHE A 349 10.80 -6.51 9.14
C PHE A 349 12.15 -7.23 9.09
N LYS A 350 13.17 -6.71 8.40
CA LYS A 350 14.56 -7.22 8.52
C LYS A 350 15.07 -7.19 9.96
N LYS A 351 14.80 -6.11 10.71
CA LYS A 351 15.16 -6.01 12.14
C LYS A 351 14.40 -7.03 12.97
N VAL A 352 13.10 -7.21 12.71
CA VAL A 352 12.27 -8.23 13.39
C VAL A 352 12.83 -9.63 13.13
N ILE A 353 13.22 -9.91 11.89
CA ILE A 353 13.89 -11.16 11.52
C ILE A 353 15.15 -11.37 12.36
N SER A 354 16.05 -10.38 12.37
CA SER A 354 17.27 -10.43 13.18
C SER A 354 17.00 -10.67 14.67
N MET A 355 15.92 -10.11 15.23
CA MET A 355 15.56 -10.30 16.64
C MET A 355 15.16 -11.75 16.95
N PHE A 356 14.25 -12.32 16.15
CA PHE A 356 13.79 -13.69 16.45
C PHE A 356 14.82 -14.76 16.09
N THR A 357 15.69 -14.53 15.10
CA THR A 357 16.79 -15.46 14.78
C THR A 357 17.88 -15.45 15.84
N ALA A 358 18.15 -14.31 16.48
CA ALA A 358 19.12 -14.21 17.57
C ALA A 358 18.75 -15.03 18.83
N THR A 359 17.53 -15.56 18.89
CA THR A 359 16.99 -16.35 20.01
C THR A 359 16.62 -17.78 19.61
N ASP A 360 16.95 -18.22 18.40
CA ASP A 360 16.56 -19.55 17.89
C ASP A 360 17.49 -20.64 18.41
N ASP A 361 16.96 -21.72 18.96
CA ASP A 361 17.75 -22.87 19.41
C ASP A 361 18.25 -23.77 18.26
N TRP A 362 17.80 -23.48 17.03
CA TRP A 362 18.08 -24.25 15.82
C TRP A 362 17.55 -25.68 15.89
N VAL A 363 16.45 -25.88 16.62
CA VAL A 363 15.78 -27.18 16.74
C VAL A 363 14.58 -27.25 15.82
N LEU A 364 14.50 -28.34 15.06
CA LEU A 364 13.32 -28.63 14.25
C LEU A 364 12.14 -29.06 15.13
N GLY A 365 10.97 -28.50 14.86
CA GLY A 365 9.71 -28.91 15.47
C GLY A 365 8.64 -29.17 14.41
N ARG A 366 7.44 -29.57 14.85
CA ARG A 366 6.28 -29.79 13.97
C ARG A 366 5.33 -28.59 14.00
N TYR A 367 4.91 -28.14 12.83
CA TYR A 367 4.16 -26.90 12.63
C TYR A 367 2.97 -27.12 11.70
N LEU A 368 1.78 -26.67 12.10
CA LEU A 368 0.57 -26.80 11.28
C LEU A 368 0.67 -25.90 10.05
N ILE A 369 0.45 -26.45 8.86
CA ILE A 369 0.35 -25.68 7.62
C ILE A 369 -1.02 -24.99 7.60
N SER A 370 -1.03 -23.67 7.43
CA SER A 370 -2.27 -22.88 7.44
C SER A 370 -2.24 -21.69 6.45
N GLY A 371 -3.41 -21.13 6.15
CA GLY A 371 -3.56 -19.92 5.34
C GLY A 371 -3.21 -20.13 3.87
N ILE A 372 -2.41 -19.22 3.31
CA ILE A 372 -2.00 -19.22 1.88
C ILE A 372 -1.20 -20.49 1.50
N LEU A 373 -0.68 -21.22 2.48
CA LEU A 373 0.12 -22.42 2.28
C LEU A 373 -0.70 -23.70 2.07
N SER A 374 -1.95 -23.74 2.52
CA SER A 374 -2.86 -24.85 2.21
C SER A 374 -3.51 -24.58 0.85
N GLU A 375 -2.95 -25.10 -0.22
CA GLU A 375 -3.53 -24.97 -1.56
C GLU A 375 -4.97 -25.50 -1.59
N GLY A 376 -5.97 -24.60 -1.61
CA GLY A 376 -7.34 -24.88 -2.09
C GLY A 376 -8.18 -25.91 -1.32
N ASN A 377 -7.68 -26.60 -0.31
CA ASN A 377 -8.49 -27.48 0.54
C ASN A 377 -9.15 -26.66 1.64
N TYR A 378 -10.18 -25.90 1.27
CA TYR A 378 -11.17 -25.42 2.23
C TYR A 378 -11.72 -26.66 2.92
N MET A 379 -11.47 -26.79 4.23
CA MET A 379 -11.99 -27.79 5.17
C MET A 379 -13.11 -28.67 4.60
N VAL A 380 -12.77 -29.66 3.77
CA VAL A 380 -13.66 -30.78 3.51
C VAL A 380 -13.57 -31.61 4.77
N ALA A 381 -14.69 -31.75 5.47
CA ALA A 381 -14.77 -32.54 6.70
C ALA A 381 -14.15 -33.94 6.45
N GLY A 382 -13.01 -34.22 7.08
CA GLY A 382 -12.34 -35.53 7.03
C GLY A 382 -10.87 -35.56 6.59
N GLN A 383 -10.28 -34.48 6.08
CA GLN A 383 -8.84 -34.45 5.78
C GLN A 383 -8.00 -34.22 7.05
N ARG A 384 -6.94 -35.02 7.22
CA ARG A 384 -5.99 -34.89 8.33
C ARG A 384 -5.21 -33.57 8.21
N PRO A 385 -4.94 -32.85 9.32
CA PRO A 385 -4.13 -31.64 9.29
C PRO A 385 -2.73 -31.94 8.74
N GLU A 386 -2.29 -31.11 7.79
CA GLU A 386 -0.96 -31.20 7.18
C GLU A 386 0.05 -30.43 8.04
N TYR A 387 1.20 -31.03 8.30
CA TYR A 387 2.25 -30.44 9.13
C TYR A 387 3.55 -30.33 8.34
N CYS A 388 4.37 -29.34 8.70
CA CYS A 388 5.72 -29.17 8.20
C CYS A 388 6.73 -29.13 9.36
N ILE A 389 7.99 -29.32 9.00
CA ILE A 389 9.11 -29.33 9.93
C ILE A 389 9.96 -28.06 9.70
N LEU A 390 10.07 -27.22 10.73
CA LEU A 390 10.77 -25.92 10.69
C LEU A 390 11.47 -25.65 12.03
N THR A 391 12.41 -24.71 12.07
CA THR A 391 12.86 -24.16 13.36
C THR A 391 11.87 -23.11 13.87
N ASN A 392 12.06 -22.64 15.11
CA ASN A 392 11.23 -21.59 15.68
C ASN A 392 11.33 -20.29 14.87
N SER A 393 12.54 -19.91 14.40
CA SER A 393 12.69 -18.75 13.50
C SER A 393 12.06 -19.01 12.14
N GLY A 394 12.12 -20.23 11.61
CA GLY A 394 11.46 -20.59 10.35
C GLY A 394 9.94 -20.40 10.40
N ARG A 395 9.28 -20.87 11.46
CA ARG A 395 7.84 -20.60 11.70
C ARG A 395 7.55 -19.12 11.72
N LYS A 396 8.27 -18.37 12.56
CA LYS A 396 8.07 -16.93 12.72
C LYS A 396 8.27 -16.19 11.39
N PHE A 397 9.27 -16.58 10.62
CA PHE A 397 9.53 -16.03 9.29
C PHE A 397 8.38 -16.29 8.30
N ILE A 398 7.86 -17.52 8.23
CA ILE A 398 6.70 -17.83 7.37
C ILE A 398 5.44 -17.09 7.82
N THR A 399 5.14 -17.07 9.11
CA THR A 399 4.00 -16.34 9.66
C THR A 399 4.11 -14.84 9.34
N LEU A 400 5.32 -14.28 9.45
CA LEU A 400 5.59 -12.90 9.06
C LEU A 400 5.33 -12.66 7.57
N LEU A 401 5.83 -13.52 6.68
CA LEU A 401 5.56 -13.41 5.24
C LEU A 401 4.06 -13.48 4.94
N GLN A 402 3.31 -14.37 5.59
CA GLN A 402 1.86 -14.46 5.42
C GLN A 402 1.13 -13.18 5.87
N ALA A 403 1.53 -12.61 7.01
CA ALA A 403 0.97 -11.35 7.49
C ALA A 403 1.25 -10.19 6.52
N ILE A 404 2.49 -10.08 6.04
CA ILE A 404 2.87 -9.06 5.04
C ILE A 404 2.02 -9.22 3.78
N ILE A 405 1.86 -10.46 3.27
CA ILE A 405 1.04 -10.71 2.07
C ILE A 405 -0.40 -10.28 2.28
N ALA A 406 -0.98 -10.56 3.45
CA ALA A 406 -2.35 -10.14 3.77
C ALA A 406 -2.50 -8.60 3.67
N ASP A 407 -1.54 -7.85 4.21
CA ASP A 407 -1.55 -6.38 4.17
C ASP A 407 -1.31 -5.82 2.75
N VAL A 408 -0.40 -6.40 1.97
CA VAL A 408 0.01 -5.84 0.66
C VAL A 408 -0.82 -6.33 -0.52
N THR A 409 -1.72 -7.30 -0.35
CA THR A 409 -2.57 -7.85 -1.44
C THR A 409 -3.35 -6.75 -2.18
N SER A 410 -3.79 -5.72 -1.48
CA SER A 410 -4.54 -4.61 -2.07
C SER A 410 -3.69 -3.68 -2.94
N LEU A 411 -2.36 -3.67 -2.75
CA LEU A 411 -1.42 -2.85 -3.54
C LEU A 411 -1.29 -3.36 -5.00
N LEU A 412 -1.76 -4.58 -5.29
CA LEU A 412 -1.92 -5.08 -6.65
C LEU A 412 -2.80 -4.14 -7.50
N ALA A 413 -3.77 -3.45 -6.90
CA ALA A 413 -4.66 -2.52 -7.59
C ALA A 413 -3.93 -1.29 -8.15
N ILE A 414 -2.74 -0.96 -7.62
CA ILE A 414 -1.91 0.18 -8.07
C ILE A 414 -0.65 -0.27 -8.84
N GLN A 415 -0.57 -1.55 -9.22
CA GLN A 415 0.50 -2.19 -9.98
C GLN A 415 1.88 -2.14 -9.29
N MET A 416 1.93 -2.57 -8.03
CA MET A 416 3.15 -2.65 -7.22
C MET A 416 3.74 -4.06 -7.12
N GLU A 417 3.37 -4.97 -8.03
CA GLU A 417 3.78 -6.38 -7.94
C GLU A 417 5.29 -6.57 -7.84
N GLY A 418 6.07 -5.87 -8.68
CA GLY A 418 7.53 -5.96 -8.67
C GLY A 418 8.15 -5.42 -7.38
N SER A 419 7.62 -4.31 -6.84
CA SER A 419 8.08 -3.70 -5.57
C SER A 419 7.82 -4.63 -4.38
N ILE A 420 6.66 -5.31 -4.37
CA ILE A 420 6.31 -6.30 -3.34
C ILE A 420 7.21 -7.53 -3.46
N LEU A 421 7.36 -8.09 -4.67
CA LEU A 421 8.22 -9.25 -4.90
C LEU A 421 9.67 -8.96 -4.46
N LYS A 422 10.21 -7.80 -4.85
CA LYS A 422 11.54 -7.34 -4.41
C LYS A 422 11.63 -7.21 -2.88
N GLY A 423 10.60 -6.69 -2.23
CA GLY A 423 10.52 -6.62 -0.77
C GLY A 423 10.61 -7.99 -0.10
N LEU A 424 9.80 -8.95 -0.55
CA LEU A 424 9.80 -10.33 -0.05
C LEU A 424 11.16 -11.02 -0.28
N MET A 425 11.75 -10.82 -1.46
CA MET A 425 13.09 -11.31 -1.79
C MET A 425 14.16 -10.76 -0.86
N ASN A 426 14.10 -9.46 -0.54
CA ASN A 426 15.04 -8.84 0.38
C ASN A 426 14.92 -9.45 1.79
N LEU A 427 13.70 -9.75 2.26
CA LEU A 427 13.49 -10.40 3.56
C LEU A 427 14.05 -11.83 3.57
N PHE A 428 13.83 -12.61 2.51
CA PHE A 428 14.37 -13.95 2.38
C PHE A 428 15.91 -13.94 2.31
N THR A 429 16.47 -12.99 1.56
CA THR A 429 17.92 -12.81 1.46
C THR A 429 18.55 -12.43 2.80
N GLU A 430 17.89 -11.54 3.57
CA GLU A 430 18.32 -11.21 4.93
C GLU A 430 18.33 -12.45 5.83
N TYR A 431 17.27 -13.27 5.75
CA TYR A 431 17.18 -14.51 6.51
C TYR A 431 18.29 -15.51 6.12
N ILE A 432 18.57 -15.68 4.82
CA ILE A 432 19.72 -16.47 4.33
C ILE A 432 21.03 -15.96 4.91
N ALA A 433 21.28 -14.65 4.86
CA ALA A 433 22.53 -14.06 5.33
C ALA A 433 22.73 -14.25 6.85
N ILE A 434 21.65 -14.28 7.63
CA ILE A 434 21.70 -14.60 9.06
C ILE A 434 22.02 -16.07 9.28
N ILE A 435 21.36 -16.97 8.54
CA ILE A 435 21.60 -18.41 8.61
C ILE A 435 23.03 -18.76 8.18
N GLU A 436 23.54 -18.11 7.13
CA GLU A 436 24.91 -18.27 6.66
C GLU A 436 25.89 -17.97 7.79
N LYS A 437 25.71 -16.83 8.47
CA LYS A 437 26.51 -16.46 9.65
C LYS A 437 26.34 -17.44 10.82
N ALA A 438 25.20 -18.10 10.95
CA ALA A 438 24.94 -19.07 12.02
C ALA A 438 25.66 -20.41 11.80
N ILE A 439 25.85 -20.83 10.54
CA ILE A 439 26.57 -22.05 10.18
C ILE A 439 28.07 -21.81 9.97
N THR A 440 28.51 -20.59 9.65
CA THR A 440 29.93 -20.27 9.44
C THR A 440 30.68 -20.00 10.74
N PHE A 441 31.82 -20.68 10.92
CA PHE A 441 32.70 -20.55 12.08
C PHE A 441 33.74 -19.41 12.00
N GLU A 442 33.55 -18.37 11.19
CA GLU A 442 34.61 -17.36 10.97
C GLU A 442 35.09 -16.70 12.29
N THR A 443 36.34 -16.98 12.63
CA THR A 443 37.06 -16.53 13.84
C THR A 443 37.64 -15.12 13.72
N HIS A 444 37.08 -14.24 12.89
CA HIS A 444 37.61 -12.90 12.70
C HIS A 444 36.63 -11.79 13.14
N VAL A 445 37.06 -11.11 14.20
CA VAL A 445 36.65 -9.79 14.70
C VAL A 445 35.13 -9.58 14.83
N SER A 446 34.64 -9.87 16.03
CA SER A 446 33.35 -9.41 16.51
C SER A 446 33.26 -7.88 16.47
N GLU A 447 32.43 -7.34 15.57
CA GLU A 447 31.83 -6.03 15.77
C GLU A 447 30.94 -6.13 17.02
N LYS A 448 31.38 -5.47 18.10
CA LYS A 448 30.68 -5.35 19.38
C LYS A 448 29.21 -4.97 19.13
N GLY A 449 28.27 -5.86 19.47
CA GLY A 449 26.89 -5.47 19.74
C GLY A 449 25.79 -6.49 19.41
N SER A 450 26.03 -7.47 18.53
CA SER A 450 25.00 -8.45 18.20
C SER A 450 25.29 -9.80 18.86
N LYS A 451 24.43 -10.25 19.78
CA LYS A 451 24.43 -11.64 20.26
C LYS A 451 24.11 -12.53 19.06
N ARG A 452 25.14 -13.12 18.45
CA ARG A 452 24.97 -14.09 17.36
C ARG A 452 24.68 -15.45 17.98
N ASN A 453 23.59 -16.07 17.55
CA ASN A 453 23.28 -17.43 17.94
C ASN A 453 23.84 -18.39 16.88
N LEU A 454 24.80 -19.22 17.26
CA LEU A 454 25.55 -20.08 16.35
C LEU A 454 24.99 -21.51 16.39
N ALA A 455 25.02 -22.19 15.25
CA ALA A 455 24.73 -23.62 15.17
C ALA A 455 26.04 -24.40 15.45
N GLU A 456 26.32 -24.62 16.73
CA GLU A 456 27.59 -25.21 17.19
C GLU A 456 27.69 -26.72 16.89
N SER A 457 26.57 -27.42 16.97
CA SER A 457 26.50 -28.87 16.76
C SER A 457 26.09 -29.24 15.33
N LEU A 458 26.56 -30.40 14.85
CA LEU A 458 26.19 -30.93 13.53
C LEU A 458 24.65 -31.09 13.37
N PRO A 459 23.88 -31.61 14.37
CA PRO A 459 22.42 -31.65 14.28
C PRO A 459 21.76 -30.27 14.10
N GLN A 460 22.28 -29.23 14.76
CA GLN A 460 21.76 -27.87 14.59
C GLN A 460 22.06 -27.32 13.18
N GLN A 461 23.25 -27.60 12.65
CA GLN A 461 23.60 -27.18 11.28
C GLN A 461 22.72 -27.86 10.23
N LEU A 462 22.47 -29.16 10.38
CA LEU A 462 21.53 -29.90 9.53
C LEU A 462 20.10 -29.37 9.68
N SER A 463 19.67 -29.06 10.90
CA SER A 463 18.37 -28.44 11.18
C SER A 463 18.19 -27.10 10.48
N VAL A 464 19.23 -26.26 10.48
CA VAL A 464 19.24 -24.97 9.78
C VAL A 464 19.12 -25.13 8.26
N LEU A 465 19.83 -26.10 7.67
CA LEU A 465 19.76 -26.39 6.22
C LEU A 465 18.42 -26.98 5.80
N ALA A 466 17.86 -27.90 6.61
CA ALA A 466 16.54 -28.46 6.38
C ALA A 466 15.47 -27.39 6.45
N ASN A 467 15.53 -26.55 7.50
CA ASN A 467 14.66 -25.40 7.66
C ASN A 467 14.72 -24.48 6.44
N LEU A 468 15.91 -24.11 5.96
CA LEU A 468 16.03 -23.26 4.77
C LEU A 468 15.42 -23.89 3.51
N SER A 469 15.59 -25.20 3.33
CA SER A 469 15.02 -25.94 2.19
C SER A 469 13.49 -25.95 2.23
N THR A 470 12.91 -26.20 3.41
CA THR A 470 11.46 -26.11 3.62
C THR A 470 10.93 -24.69 3.39
N LEU A 471 11.65 -23.67 3.88
CA LEU A 471 11.29 -22.26 3.69
C LEU A 471 11.32 -21.84 2.22
N GLN A 472 12.29 -22.32 1.44
CA GLN A 472 12.36 -22.08 0.00
C GLN A 472 11.11 -22.61 -0.72
N LEU A 473 10.69 -23.85 -0.41
CA LEU A 473 9.47 -24.43 -0.98
C LEU A 473 8.23 -23.58 -0.65
N PHE A 474 8.08 -23.17 0.61
CA PHE A 474 6.96 -22.34 1.03
C PHE A 474 7.01 -20.93 0.47
N PHE A 475 8.18 -20.32 0.35
CA PHE A 475 8.33 -19.01 -0.27
C PHE A 475 7.80 -19.04 -1.71
N PHE A 476 8.16 -20.04 -2.51
CA PHE A 476 7.64 -20.19 -3.87
C PHE A 476 6.13 -20.44 -3.91
N LYS A 477 5.59 -21.24 -2.97
CA LYS A 477 4.13 -21.42 -2.83
C LYS A 477 3.42 -20.09 -2.52
N ILE A 478 3.94 -19.32 -1.55
CA ILE A 478 3.38 -18.01 -1.17
C ILE A 478 3.39 -17.04 -2.34
N VAL A 479 4.54 -16.86 -2.98
CA VAL A 479 4.70 -15.91 -4.10
C VAL A 479 3.82 -16.31 -5.29
N ARG A 480 3.78 -17.60 -5.64
CA ARG A 480 2.92 -18.10 -6.72
C ARG A 480 1.44 -17.87 -6.42
N SER A 481 1.02 -18.12 -5.18
CA SER A 481 -0.37 -17.90 -4.73
C SER A 481 -0.74 -16.42 -4.77
N PHE A 482 0.14 -15.56 -4.25
CA PHE A 482 -0.02 -14.10 -4.29
C PHE A 482 -0.18 -13.56 -5.71
N LEU A 483 0.66 -13.99 -6.65
CA LEU A 483 0.60 -13.55 -8.05
C LEU A 483 -0.61 -14.11 -8.83
N ARG A 484 -1.14 -15.27 -8.40
CA ARG A 484 -2.37 -15.87 -8.97
C ARG A 484 -3.62 -15.09 -8.58
N GLY A 485 -3.58 -14.40 -7.42
CA GLY A 485 -4.64 -13.57 -6.87
C GLY A 485 -5.83 -14.38 -6.30
N PRO A 486 -6.60 -13.80 -5.36
CA PRO A 486 -7.87 -14.39 -4.95
C PRO A 486 -8.82 -14.40 -6.15
N GLY A 487 -9.44 -15.54 -6.42
CA GLY A 487 -10.25 -15.79 -7.62
C GLY A 487 -11.25 -14.68 -7.95
N HIS A 488 -10.83 -13.74 -8.81
CA HIS A 488 -11.72 -12.90 -9.59
C HIS A 488 -11.13 -12.79 -11.00
N LEU A 489 -11.33 -13.88 -11.73
CA LEU A 489 -11.18 -14.01 -13.17
C LEU A 489 -12.17 -13.07 -13.87
N ASN A 490 -12.01 -11.75 -13.75
CA ASN A 490 -12.81 -10.78 -14.50
C ASN A 490 -12.13 -9.41 -14.52
N SER A 491 -10.98 -9.33 -15.19
CA SER A 491 -10.79 -8.23 -16.12
C SER A 491 -10.18 -8.81 -17.41
N LYS A 492 -10.93 -8.73 -18.52
CA LYS A 492 -10.45 -9.03 -19.88
C LYS A 492 -9.33 -8.07 -20.35
N LEU A 493 -8.62 -7.41 -19.42
CA LEU A 493 -7.68 -6.33 -19.68
C LEU A 493 -6.40 -6.44 -18.84
N ARG A 494 -5.98 -7.63 -18.41
CA ARG A 494 -4.57 -7.83 -18.05
C ARG A 494 -3.81 -8.02 -19.36
N LYS A 495 -3.16 -6.94 -19.86
CA LYS A 495 -2.36 -6.96 -21.09
C LYS A 495 -1.39 -8.15 -21.02
N LYS A 496 -1.35 -8.98 -22.06
CA LYS A 496 -0.45 -10.14 -22.22
C LYS A 496 0.99 -9.83 -21.78
N ASN A 497 1.48 -8.64 -22.11
CA ASN A 497 2.83 -8.15 -21.77
C ASN A 497 3.10 -7.99 -20.26
N SER A 498 2.08 -7.70 -19.43
CA SER A 498 2.25 -7.56 -17.98
C SER A 498 2.38 -8.92 -17.28
N ILE A 499 1.71 -9.94 -17.82
CA ILE A 499 1.82 -11.32 -17.33
C ILE A 499 3.19 -11.90 -17.67
N ASP A 500 3.70 -11.65 -18.88
CA ASP A 500 5.04 -12.11 -19.30
C ASP A 500 6.15 -11.45 -18.47
N PHE A 501 6.03 -10.15 -18.18
CA PHE A 501 6.95 -9.44 -17.29
C PHE A 501 6.95 -10.03 -15.87
N LEU A 502 5.77 -10.23 -15.29
CA LEU A 502 5.62 -10.81 -13.94
C LEU A 502 6.13 -12.25 -13.86
N LYS A 503 5.91 -13.04 -14.91
CA LYS A 503 6.43 -14.39 -15.00
C LYS A 503 7.95 -14.40 -15.05
N LYS A 504 8.56 -13.51 -15.86
CA LYS A 504 10.02 -13.37 -15.93
C LYS A 504 10.63 -12.92 -14.61
N GLU A 505 10.01 -11.97 -13.91
CA GLU A 505 10.45 -11.57 -12.57
C GLU A 505 10.33 -12.70 -11.55
N LEU A 506 9.24 -13.47 -11.60
CA LEU A 506 9.05 -14.66 -10.75
C LEU A 506 10.13 -15.72 -11.04
N ASP A 507 10.38 -16.05 -12.30
CA ASP A 507 11.38 -17.04 -12.69
C ASP A 507 12.79 -16.57 -12.24
N GLY A 508 13.11 -15.29 -12.40
CA GLY A 508 14.35 -14.70 -11.89
C GLY A 508 14.47 -14.76 -10.37
N CYS A 509 13.37 -14.51 -9.65
CA CYS A 509 13.28 -14.62 -8.20
C CYS A 509 13.50 -16.07 -7.71
N ILE A 510 12.89 -17.04 -8.39
CA ILE A 510 13.05 -18.47 -8.09
C ILE A 510 14.51 -18.89 -8.28
N LEU A 511 15.11 -18.56 -9.43
CA LEU A 511 16.49 -18.88 -9.74
C LEU A 511 17.46 -18.26 -8.72
N PHE A 512 17.26 -17.00 -8.35
CA PHE A 512 18.11 -16.32 -7.38
C PHE A 512 18.08 -17.00 -6.00
N ILE A 513 16.89 -17.33 -5.48
CA ILE A 513 16.78 -18.03 -4.18
C ILE A 513 17.37 -19.44 -4.29
N GLN A 514 17.11 -20.16 -5.39
CA GLN A 514 17.70 -21.48 -5.61
C GLN A 514 19.23 -21.45 -5.59
N GLU A 515 19.82 -20.50 -6.28
CA GLU A 515 21.27 -20.33 -6.31
C GLU A 515 21.83 -19.97 -4.93
N ALA A 516 21.17 -19.08 -4.18
CA ALA A 516 21.59 -18.69 -2.84
C ALA A 516 21.55 -19.86 -1.84
N VAL A 517 20.47 -20.65 -1.86
CA VAL A 517 20.34 -21.85 -1.02
C VAL A 517 21.38 -22.91 -1.42
N ALA A 518 21.59 -23.15 -2.73
CA ALA A 518 22.59 -24.09 -3.22
C ALA A 518 24.02 -23.68 -2.83
N LYS A 519 24.35 -22.39 -2.92
CA LYS A 519 25.64 -21.84 -2.45
C LYS A 519 25.85 -22.12 -0.96
N LEU A 520 24.81 -21.95 -0.14
CA LEU A 520 24.90 -22.23 1.28
C LEU A 520 25.14 -23.72 1.58
N LYS A 521 24.41 -24.62 0.91
CA LYS A 521 24.64 -26.07 1.03
C LYS A 521 26.05 -26.45 0.61
N ALA A 522 26.54 -25.91 -0.50
CA ALA A 522 27.91 -26.12 -0.96
C ALA A 522 28.95 -25.60 0.04
N HIS A 523 28.69 -24.44 0.65
CA HIS A 523 29.54 -23.88 1.70
C HIS A 523 29.60 -24.77 2.94
N PHE A 524 28.44 -25.27 3.40
CA PHE A 524 28.37 -26.26 4.47
C PHE A 524 29.18 -27.51 4.12
N CYS A 525 29.01 -28.07 2.92
CA CYS A 525 29.77 -29.25 2.48
C CYS A 525 31.28 -28.99 2.52
N GLN A 526 31.73 -27.82 2.05
CA GLN A 526 33.13 -27.44 2.09
C GLN A 526 33.66 -27.30 3.52
N GLN A 527 32.90 -26.67 4.42
CA GLN A 527 33.27 -26.54 5.82
C GLN A 527 33.32 -27.89 6.53
N PHE A 528 32.34 -28.75 6.27
CA PHE A 528 32.31 -30.13 6.76
C PHE A 528 33.60 -30.84 6.33
N ILE A 529 33.92 -30.82 5.04
CA ILE A 529 35.17 -31.40 4.51
C ILE A 529 36.39 -30.79 5.19
N ASN A 530 36.49 -29.47 5.32
CA ASN A 530 37.65 -28.84 5.95
C ASN A 530 37.83 -29.25 7.43
N ARG A 531 36.73 -29.33 8.19
CA ARG A 531 36.74 -29.81 9.60
C ARG A 531 37.21 -31.26 9.69
N MET A 532 36.78 -32.08 8.75
CA MET A 532 37.17 -33.48 8.65
C MET A 532 38.66 -33.65 8.32
N MET A 533 39.18 -32.78 7.47
CA MET A 533 40.55 -32.88 6.93
C MET A 533 41.59 -32.09 7.73
N SER A 534 41.18 -31.36 8.78
CA SER A 534 42.08 -30.67 9.70
C SER A 534 42.88 -31.65 10.58
N PRO A 535 44.20 -31.43 10.79
CA PRO A 535 45.06 -32.30 11.60
C PRO A 535 44.66 -32.38 13.09
N GLU A 536 43.87 -31.42 13.60
CA GLU A 536 43.45 -31.35 15.01
C GLU A 536 42.30 -32.32 15.37
N THR A 537 41.48 -32.73 14.39
CA THR A 537 40.37 -33.66 14.60
C THR A 537 40.85 -35.12 14.67
N GLY A 538 41.94 -35.43 13.96
CA GLY A 538 42.52 -36.77 13.92
C GLY A 538 43.10 -37.24 15.26
N SER A 539 43.60 -36.33 16.09
CA SER A 539 44.24 -36.64 17.38
C SER A 539 43.25 -36.77 18.54
N LYS A 540 42.08 -36.12 18.51
CA LYS A 540 41.02 -36.30 19.52
C LYS A 540 40.28 -37.64 19.40
N LEU A 541 40.03 -38.13 18.18
CA LEU A 541 39.33 -39.40 17.97
C LEU A 541 40.14 -40.64 18.36
N ILE A 542 41.48 -40.56 18.29
CA ILE A 542 42.36 -41.67 18.70
C ILE A 542 42.20 -41.99 20.19
N VAL A 543 41.91 -40.98 21.02
CA VAL A 543 41.74 -41.14 22.48
C VAL A 543 40.40 -41.80 22.84
N GLU A 544 39.33 -41.55 22.08
CA GLU A 544 38.02 -42.20 22.32
C GLU A 544 38.00 -43.68 21.92
N THR A 545 38.73 -44.08 20.87
CA THR A 545 38.80 -45.50 20.45
C THR A 545 39.55 -46.44 21.38
N CYS A 546 40.37 -45.95 22.31
CA CYS A 546 41.06 -46.80 23.28
C CYS A 546 40.25 -47.09 24.56
N SER A 547 39.07 -46.49 24.72
CA SER A 547 38.30 -46.56 25.97
C SER A 547 37.09 -47.50 25.94
N ASP A 548 36.59 -47.88 24.76
CA ASP A 548 35.45 -48.79 24.62
C ASP A 548 35.90 -50.21 24.31
N ASN A 549 36.27 -50.94 25.37
CA ASN A 549 36.45 -52.38 25.31
C ASN A 549 35.14 -53.11 25.60
N GLN A 550 34.80 -54.01 24.67
CA GLN A 550 33.96 -55.20 24.81
C GLN A 550 32.45 -55.04 25.00
N GLN A 551 31.72 -55.01 23.88
CA GLN A 551 30.46 -55.75 23.76
C GLN A 551 30.15 -56.02 22.28
N GLU A 552 30.24 -57.29 21.86
CA GLU A 552 29.67 -57.76 20.59
C GLU A 552 28.13 -57.72 20.67
N PRO A 553 27.42 -57.16 19.68
CA PRO A 553 25.99 -57.43 19.52
C PRO A 553 25.81 -58.59 18.54
N SER A 554 25.38 -59.74 19.06
CA SER A 554 24.90 -60.85 18.25
C SER A 554 23.45 -60.61 17.79
N ASN A 555 23.19 -61.01 16.54
CA ASN A 555 21.90 -61.29 15.90
C ASN A 555 20.98 -60.12 15.48
N PHE A 556 21.10 -59.73 14.20
CA PHE A 556 19.99 -59.21 13.40
C PHE A 556 19.89 -60.01 12.09
N GLN A 557 18.81 -60.78 11.92
CA GLN A 557 18.38 -61.39 10.66
C GLN A 557 17.10 -60.71 10.20
N GLY A 558 17.06 -60.20 8.96
CA GLY A 558 15.80 -60.00 8.24
C GLY A 558 15.42 -58.58 7.76
N ALA A 559 16.36 -57.66 7.53
CA ALA A 559 16.11 -56.45 6.74
C ALA A 559 17.28 -56.23 5.77
N MET A 560 17.00 -55.82 4.53
CA MET A 560 18.05 -55.42 3.59
C MET A 560 18.82 -54.24 4.21
N PRO A 561 20.16 -54.24 4.24
CA PRO A 561 20.92 -53.15 4.83
C PRO A 561 20.65 -51.84 4.08
N SER A 562 20.36 -50.75 4.80
CA SER A 562 20.13 -49.42 4.23
C SER A 562 21.31 -48.99 3.34
N ALA A 563 21.10 -48.03 2.43
CA ALA A 563 22.17 -47.50 1.58
C ALA A 563 23.38 -47.02 2.43
N ALA A 564 23.12 -46.46 3.62
CA ALA A 564 24.15 -46.08 4.58
C ALA A 564 24.90 -47.29 5.18
N PHE A 565 24.23 -48.43 5.38
CA PHE A 565 24.88 -49.67 5.80
C PHE A 565 25.74 -50.30 4.69
N GLN A 566 25.40 -50.09 3.41
CA GLN A 566 26.26 -50.48 2.28
C GLN A 566 27.49 -49.56 2.15
N VAL A 567 27.32 -48.25 2.38
CA VAL A 567 28.43 -47.30 2.59
C VAL A 567 29.31 -47.71 3.79
N SER A 568 28.73 -48.33 4.82
CA SER A 568 29.45 -48.77 6.03
C SER A 568 30.43 -49.93 5.85
N ALA A 569 30.22 -50.75 4.82
CA ALA A 569 31.11 -51.85 4.52
C ALA A 569 32.38 -51.36 3.79
N TRP A 570 32.26 -50.28 3.00
CA TRP A 570 33.37 -49.63 2.30
C TRP A 570 34.47 -49.12 3.24
N PHE A 571 34.10 -48.50 4.35
CA PHE A 571 35.04 -47.93 5.33
C PHE A 571 35.74 -48.95 6.22
N ARG A 572 35.26 -50.21 6.22
CA ARG A 572 35.79 -51.30 7.04
C ARG A 572 36.75 -52.22 6.29
N THR A 573 36.75 -52.22 4.95
CA THR A 573 37.56 -53.15 4.15
C THR A 573 38.92 -52.56 3.82
N SER A 574 39.97 -53.24 4.28
CA SER A 574 41.38 -53.00 3.93
C SER A 574 41.75 -53.52 2.52
N ASP A 575 40.80 -54.11 1.80
CA ASP A 575 41.01 -54.69 0.49
C ASP A 575 40.56 -53.73 -0.62
N ALA A 576 41.53 -53.24 -1.40
CA ALA A 576 41.33 -52.29 -2.48
C ALA A 576 40.29 -52.77 -3.53
N THR A 577 40.17 -54.08 -3.77
CA THR A 577 39.21 -54.61 -4.75
C THR A 577 37.77 -54.61 -4.25
N VAL A 578 37.54 -54.93 -2.97
CA VAL A 578 36.22 -54.87 -2.33
C VAL A 578 35.78 -53.41 -2.14
N SER A 579 36.72 -52.55 -1.77
CA SER A 579 36.53 -51.11 -1.63
C SER A 579 36.10 -50.45 -2.96
N ASN A 580 36.68 -50.89 -4.09
CA ASN A 580 36.29 -50.44 -5.43
C ASN A 580 34.90 -50.91 -5.85
N HIS A 581 34.51 -52.15 -5.53
CA HIS A 581 33.21 -52.70 -5.90
C HIS A 581 32.06 -52.03 -5.12
N MET A 582 32.26 -51.80 -3.82
CA MET A 582 31.28 -51.10 -2.98
C MET A 582 31.12 -49.62 -3.37
N ILE A 583 32.18 -48.94 -3.80
CA ILE A 583 32.05 -47.57 -4.34
C ILE A 583 31.19 -47.52 -5.58
N MET A 584 31.31 -48.51 -6.46
CA MET A 584 30.46 -48.58 -7.64
C MET A 584 29.00 -48.80 -7.24
N GLN A 585 28.73 -49.62 -6.22
CA GLN A 585 27.39 -49.77 -5.64
C GLN A 585 26.87 -48.49 -4.99
N ILE A 586 27.72 -47.70 -4.32
CA ILE A 586 27.34 -46.39 -3.75
C ILE A 586 27.06 -45.37 -4.85
N PHE A 587 27.86 -45.34 -5.93
CA PHE A 587 27.59 -44.49 -7.09
C PHE A 587 26.30 -44.88 -7.81
N ASP A 588 26.02 -46.19 -7.90
CA ASP A 588 24.80 -46.72 -8.49
C ASP A 588 23.57 -46.49 -7.57
N LEU A 589 23.72 -46.57 -6.23
CA LEU A 589 22.67 -46.27 -5.23
C LEU A 589 22.33 -44.78 -5.14
N LEU A 590 23.36 -43.94 -5.22
CA LEU A 590 23.25 -42.49 -5.16
C LEU A 590 23.19 -41.88 -6.55
N ASP A 591 22.84 -42.63 -7.60
CA ASP A 591 22.59 -42.19 -8.98
C ASP A 591 23.51 -41.02 -9.43
N LEU A 592 24.81 -41.12 -9.13
CA LEU A 592 25.81 -40.08 -9.37
C LEU A 592 26.39 -40.28 -10.77
N ASP A 593 26.39 -39.24 -11.60
CA ASP A 593 26.66 -39.36 -13.04
C ASP A 593 28.02 -40.04 -13.32
N CYS A 594 27.92 -41.27 -13.82
CA CYS A 594 28.89 -42.35 -13.66
C CYS A 594 30.09 -42.29 -14.63
N SER A 595 30.29 -41.20 -15.37
CA SER A 595 31.38 -41.12 -16.35
C SER A 595 32.61 -40.39 -15.81
N LEU A 596 32.43 -39.20 -15.21
CA LEU A 596 33.54 -38.34 -14.78
C LEU A 596 34.15 -38.77 -13.44
N TYR A 597 33.30 -39.04 -12.43
CA TYR A 597 33.74 -39.42 -11.09
C TYR A 597 34.25 -40.87 -11.06
N ARG A 598 33.59 -41.78 -11.81
CA ARG A 598 33.98 -43.19 -11.95
C ARG A 598 35.36 -43.34 -12.61
N CYS A 599 35.63 -42.59 -13.69
CA CYS A 599 36.96 -42.58 -14.32
C CYS A 599 38.03 -41.94 -13.44
N SER A 600 37.74 -40.80 -12.81
CA SER A 600 38.68 -40.12 -11.92
C SER A 600 39.02 -40.97 -10.69
N PHE A 601 38.03 -41.68 -10.15
CA PHE A 601 38.20 -42.59 -9.01
C PHE A 601 38.97 -43.87 -9.40
N LEU A 602 38.64 -44.53 -10.52
CA LEU A 602 39.39 -45.67 -11.03
C LEU A 602 40.86 -45.31 -11.31
N HIS A 603 41.13 -44.06 -11.70
CA HIS A 603 42.48 -43.57 -11.92
C HIS A 603 43.26 -43.32 -10.61
N ILE A 604 42.59 -42.91 -9.53
CA ILE A 604 43.19 -42.75 -8.19
C ILE A 604 43.37 -44.13 -7.51
N SER A 605 42.42 -45.03 -7.72
CA SER A 605 42.45 -46.39 -7.13
C SER A 605 43.54 -47.28 -7.73
N LYS A 606 43.92 -47.05 -9.00
CA LYS A 606 45.09 -47.72 -9.61
C LYS A 606 46.43 -47.33 -8.96
N ASP A 607 46.52 -46.17 -8.33
CA ASP A 607 47.66 -45.78 -7.49
C ASP A 607 47.46 -46.39 -6.08
N ASN A 608 47.67 -47.71 -5.97
CA ASN A 608 47.44 -48.53 -4.76
C ASN A 608 48.02 -47.95 -3.44
N GLY A 609 48.98 -47.01 -3.49
CA GLY A 609 49.59 -46.40 -2.31
C GLY A 609 48.81 -45.24 -1.66
N ILE A 610 47.87 -44.60 -2.37
CA ILE A 610 47.15 -43.41 -1.87
C ILE A 610 46.01 -43.80 -0.92
N PHE A 611 45.40 -44.96 -1.12
CA PHE A 611 44.20 -45.38 -0.38
C PHE A 611 44.48 -46.25 0.86
N ASP A 612 45.65 -46.89 0.96
CA ASP A 612 46.07 -47.68 2.12
C ASP A 612 46.65 -46.82 3.27
N SER A 613 47.27 -45.68 2.96
CA SER A 613 48.03 -44.88 3.94
C SER A 613 47.18 -44.03 4.91
N ASN A 614 45.85 -43.97 4.73
CA ASN A 614 44.98 -43.06 5.50
C ASN A 614 43.67 -43.71 5.97
N LEU A 615 43.74 -44.97 6.41
CA LEU A 615 42.63 -45.70 7.02
C LEU A 615 41.96 -44.92 8.18
N VAL A 616 42.72 -44.11 8.91
CA VAL A 616 42.21 -43.24 9.99
C VAL A 616 41.25 -42.19 9.43
N LYS A 617 41.64 -41.42 8.41
CA LYS A 617 40.78 -40.38 7.81
C LYS A 617 39.52 -40.98 7.17
N LYS A 618 39.64 -42.17 6.58
CA LYS A 618 38.50 -42.97 6.13
C LYS A 618 37.56 -43.29 7.30
N LYS A 619 38.06 -43.89 8.38
CA LYS A 619 37.23 -44.21 9.56
C LYS A 619 36.59 -42.97 10.21
N VAL A 620 37.28 -41.82 10.24
CA VAL A 620 36.69 -40.56 10.74
C VAL A 620 35.54 -40.12 9.82
N LEU A 621 35.73 -40.15 8.50
CA LEU A 621 34.68 -39.84 7.51
C LEU A 621 33.46 -40.77 7.66
N PHE A 622 33.69 -42.05 7.90
CA PHE A 622 32.62 -43.00 8.21
C PHE A 622 31.83 -42.61 9.45
N LEU A 623 32.52 -42.34 10.56
CA LEU A 623 31.88 -42.04 11.84
C LEU A 623 31.07 -40.75 11.75
N GLU A 624 31.52 -39.76 10.99
CA GLU A 624 30.83 -38.48 10.82
C GLU A 624 29.65 -38.58 9.83
N LEU A 625 29.77 -39.32 8.72
CA LEU A 625 28.62 -39.66 7.88
C LEU A 625 27.58 -40.49 8.65
N ARG A 626 28.03 -41.38 9.53
CA ARG A 626 27.13 -42.13 10.43
C ARG A 626 26.48 -41.25 11.48
N LYS A 627 27.10 -40.13 11.90
CA LYS A 627 26.44 -39.15 12.77
C LYS A 627 25.30 -38.45 12.02
N VAL A 628 25.46 -38.16 10.73
CA VAL A 628 24.39 -37.61 9.87
C VAL A 628 23.25 -38.63 9.69
N ASP A 629 23.58 -39.89 9.45
CA ASP A 629 22.62 -41.00 9.27
C ASP A 629 21.89 -41.37 10.58
N LYS A 630 22.59 -41.37 11.72
CA LYS A 630 21.99 -41.66 13.04
C LYS A 630 20.97 -40.60 13.47
N ILE A 631 21.08 -39.38 12.95
CA ILE A 631 20.11 -38.31 13.19
C ILE A 631 18.78 -38.60 12.44
N ASP A 632 18.79 -39.45 11.41
CA ASP A 632 17.60 -39.93 10.69
C ASP A 632 16.81 -40.98 11.49
N GLU A 633 17.50 -41.82 12.28
CA GLU A 633 16.87 -42.83 13.15
C GLU A 633 15.90 -42.20 14.17
N ASP A 634 16.08 -40.91 14.50
CA ASP A 634 15.19 -40.13 15.36
C ASP A 634 13.94 -39.57 14.63
N ASN A 635 13.73 -39.89 13.34
CA ASN A 635 12.64 -39.40 12.48
C ASN A 635 12.51 -37.87 12.40
N VAL A 636 13.63 -37.15 12.46
CA VAL A 636 13.65 -35.68 12.53
C VAL A 636 13.57 -35.02 11.15
N PHE A 637 14.03 -35.71 10.08
CA PHE A 637 14.13 -35.19 8.71
C PHE A 637 13.25 -35.97 7.73
N GLU A 638 12.95 -35.40 6.57
CA GLU A 638 12.34 -36.14 5.46
C GLU A 638 13.43 -36.97 4.76
N GLU A 639 13.21 -38.29 4.64
CA GLU A 639 14.18 -39.28 4.10
C GLU A 639 14.73 -38.84 2.72
N ASP A 640 13.84 -38.39 1.82
CA ASP A 640 14.22 -37.90 0.48
C ASP A 640 15.15 -36.68 0.53
N TRP A 641 14.91 -35.75 1.46
CA TRP A 641 15.73 -34.53 1.59
C TRP A 641 17.13 -34.86 2.13
N LEU A 642 17.19 -35.73 3.14
CA LEU A 642 18.47 -36.14 3.74
C LEU A 642 19.32 -36.90 2.73
N MET A 643 18.71 -37.79 1.95
CA MET A 643 19.40 -38.54 0.90
C MET A 643 19.97 -37.62 -0.19
N GLU A 644 19.27 -36.55 -0.56
CA GLU A 644 19.79 -35.56 -1.50
C GLU A 644 20.96 -34.77 -0.90
N LEU A 645 20.89 -34.37 0.37
CA LEU A 645 22.01 -33.71 1.05
C LEU A 645 23.23 -34.64 1.14
N LEU A 646 23.03 -35.92 1.46
CA LEU A 646 24.10 -36.92 1.51
C LEU A 646 24.75 -37.11 0.13
N ARG A 647 23.95 -37.12 -0.94
CA ARG A 647 24.43 -37.15 -2.32
C ARG A 647 25.28 -35.92 -2.65
N GLU A 648 24.81 -34.71 -2.33
CA GLU A 648 25.56 -33.46 -2.52
C GLU A 648 26.89 -33.47 -1.74
N LEU A 649 26.86 -33.93 -0.48
CA LEU A 649 28.04 -34.01 0.39
C LEU A 649 29.07 -35.02 -0.14
N ILE A 650 28.61 -36.20 -0.56
CA ILE A 650 29.48 -37.24 -1.13
C ILE A 650 30.12 -36.75 -2.43
N ALA A 651 29.35 -36.10 -3.31
CA ALA A 651 29.88 -35.49 -4.53
C ALA A 651 30.96 -34.42 -4.22
N ALA A 652 30.73 -33.57 -3.21
CA ALA A 652 31.70 -32.57 -2.78
C ALA A 652 32.98 -33.20 -2.20
N ILE A 653 32.87 -34.25 -1.39
CA ILE A 653 34.01 -35.02 -0.86
C ILE A 653 34.84 -35.59 -2.01
N PHE A 654 34.20 -36.23 -2.99
CA PHE A 654 34.91 -36.80 -4.14
C PHE A 654 35.61 -35.72 -4.97
N SER A 655 34.94 -34.60 -5.25
CA SER A 655 35.54 -33.45 -5.94
C SER A 655 36.78 -32.94 -5.20
N TRP A 656 36.69 -32.79 -3.88
CA TRP A 656 37.80 -32.35 -3.05
C TRP A 656 38.98 -33.34 -3.08
N ILE A 657 38.73 -34.65 -2.97
CA ILE A 657 39.78 -35.69 -3.03
C ILE A 657 40.51 -35.64 -4.38
N VAL A 658 39.76 -35.53 -5.48
CA VAL A 658 40.33 -35.46 -6.84
C VAL A 658 41.21 -34.22 -7.03
N ASN A 659 40.84 -33.09 -6.42
CA ASN A 659 41.56 -31.83 -6.55
C ASN A 659 42.76 -31.70 -5.60
N ASN A 660 42.83 -32.50 -4.52
CA ASN A 660 43.88 -32.43 -3.49
C ASN A 660 44.83 -33.64 -3.50
N LYS A 661 45.02 -34.30 -4.65
CA LYS A 661 45.81 -35.54 -4.79
C LYS A 661 47.24 -35.48 -4.21
N GLU A 662 47.88 -34.32 -4.16
CA GLU A 662 49.25 -34.15 -3.62
C GLU A 662 49.32 -34.25 -2.09
N ILE A 663 48.30 -33.77 -1.37
CA ILE A 663 48.22 -33.86 0.10
C ILE A 663 48.20 -35.33 0.55
N TRP A 664 47.63 -36.21 -0.27
CA TRP A 664 47.56 -37.64 -0.01
C TRP A 664 48.81 -38.41 -0.46
N ARG A 665 49.67 -37.80 -1.28
CA ARG A 665 50.92 -38.43 -1.75
C ARG A 665 52.07 -38.24 -0.75
N ASN A 666 52.09 -37.11 -0.04
CA ASN A 666 53.22 -36.69 0.80
C ASN A 666 53.19 -37.23 2.24
N THR A 667 52.24 -38.09 2.63
CA THR A 667 52.25 -38.70 3.98
C THR A 667 53.14 -39.95 4.07
N GLN A 668 53.95 -40.23 3.04
CA GLN A 668 54.70 -41.47 2.89
C GLN A 668 56.18 -41.38 3.31
N GLU A 669 56.71 -40.21 3.72
CA GLU A 669 58.17 -40.05 3.93
C GLU A 669 58.67 -39.88 5.37
N ASP A 670 57.84 -39.74 6.40
CA ASP A 670 58.34 -39.68 7.79
C ASP A 670 58.21 -41.01 8.56
N SER A 671 59.22 -41.86 8.30
CA SER A 671 59.87 -42.87 9.17
C SER A 671 59.08 -44.11 9.69
N PRO A 672 59.65 -45.32 9.56
CA PRO A 672 59.14 -46.54 10.18
C PRO A 672 59.62 -46.63 11.64
N VAL A 673 58.78 -46.28 12.61
CA VAL A 673 59.03 -46.70 13.99
C VAL A 673 58.51 -48.13 14.14
N GLN A 674 59.43 -49.06 14.35
CA GLN A 674 59.17 -50.48 14.58
C GLN A 674 58.18 -50.67 15.74
N LEU A 675 57.07 -51.32 15.44
CA LEU A 675 56.03 -51.73 16.37
C LEU A 675 56.43 -53.04 17.09
N SER A 676 57.65 -53.13 17.65
CA SER A 676 58.13 -54.31 18.38
C SER A 676 58.45 -54.10 19.86
N ASP A 677 58.46 -52.86 20.38
CA ASP A 677 58.96 -52.60 21.75
C ASP A 677 57.89 -52.15 22.77
N ILE A 678 56.60 -52.29 22.48
CA ILE A 678 55.52 -51.97 23.45
C ILE A 678 54.72 -53.23 23.83
N ILE A 679 55.42 -54.30 24.25
CA ILE A 679 54.84 -55.43 25.01
C ILE A 679 55.63 -55.71 26.31
N SER A 680 56.49 -54.80 26.79
CA SER A 680 57.10 -54.97 28.12
C SER A 680 57.37 -53.65 28.83
N GLN A 681 56.33 -53.11 29.48
CA GLN A 681 56.38 -52.57 30.84
C GLN A 681 54.97 -52.29 31.36
#